data_AF-A0A319E598-F1
#
_entry.id   AF-A0A319E598-F1
#
_cell.length_a   1.000
_cell.length_b   1.000
_cell.length_c   1.000
_cell.angle_alpha   90.00
_cell.angle_beta   90.00
_cell.angle_gamma   90.00
#
_symmetry.space_group_name_H-M   'P 1'
#
loop_
_entity.id
_entity.type
_entity.pdbx_description
1 polymer ?
#
loop_
_entity_poly.entity_id
_entity_poly.type
_entity_poly.pdbx_seq_one_letter_code
_entity_poly.pdbx_strand_id
1 'polypeptide(L)'
;MSLYSRIGTLARRRARMHFGVSPSQSRAFSVNNWRASYTQPTPSQLLRFALTGTTKPSQNDVSNPELDQHMSEIFLGNWSPGLLPPPFWSSSQRQTESPDDFVSFMAMTHNVRNLRHLQVFIERNVNEEEGSLLLQARSCTLLAQALKRCQRRNSYGEILSAVNAIATRLEKLGLPRSGDIYFLGIYYAALTLSVSALERFMEGYLSVSSSPLGIHASTSLVDALLDALHYRRFRGTAENTDTIVELVTGGDQRSERSLHSLLCWDSPDNPTASSGQYLSLLVRLRSEKILTEVWSQTLQKLSPSSSFELFQSAYSCVVALVDIGEVPKAIQYLAEVSERAKGTLPGISRFNGLTTLLASEAISALLPQLAGRRQYLKLLEVQLVDMENKLGFRWDPEGSYHRSASDPLLIASEQPFLTLDGDSTGYESTERFLAEMKALGCSRSATDLGKIAELLDEHEGDVISVSVPSTKVSIEYAWFPRLCPVQFTGVASSATDTTPPWTPSTLGLIRVSYDNNGTPLTSERSVHAMQLGPLVRRPKCTDDSDPNNAHPWEETGHMVAWDRACGQLVAVFVGQSNGPIDHRIESRAARPRSGLSAITTIGLPGDTAPTSNNDVVSSIGNGYMYYHIDADPSPDLIL
;
A
#
# COMPACT_ATOMS: atom_id res chain seq x y z
N MET A 1 44.78 -33.43 25.31
CA MET A 1 45.50 -33.59 26.59
C MET A 1 44.45 -33.57 27.70
N SER A 2 43.93 -34.73 28.11
CA SER A 2 44.39 -35.55 29.25
C SER A 2 44.11 -34.86 30.60
N LEU A 3 43.02 -35.25 31.28
CA LEU A 3 42.98 -36.00 32.58
C LEU A 3 43.37 -35.10 33.78
N TYR A 4 42.59 -34.98 34.85
CA TYR A 4 42.32 -35.98 35.91
C TYR A 4 41.06 -35.51 36.71
N SER A 5 40.03 -36.33 37.03
CA SER A 5 39.97 -37.42 38.04
C SER A 5 40.26 -36.94 39.47
N ARG A 6 39.60 -37.34 40.57
CA ARG A 6 38.47 -38.20 40.96
C ARG A 6 38.57 -38.34 42.50
N ILE A 7 37.50 -38.74 43.19
CA ILE A 7 37.50 -39.42 44.53
C ILE A 7 37.74 -38.48 45.73
N GLY A 8 37.06 -38.56 46.89
CA GLY A 8 36.04 -39.48 47.39
C GLY A 8 35.95 -39.38 48.92
N THR A 9 34.75 -39.11 49.41
CA THR A 9 34.03 -39.73 50.54
C THR A 9 34.73 -40.20 51.84
N LEU A 10 34.05 -39.82 52.95
CA LEU A 10 33.68 -40.59 54.15
C LEU A 10 34.49 -40.43 55.46
N ALA A 11 33.93 -39.56 56.32
CA ALA A 11 33.32 -39.87 57.63
C ALA A 11 34.10 -40.64 58.73
N ARG A 12 34.08 -40.09 59.96
CA ARG A 12 33.64 -40.81 61.18
C ARG A 12 33.57 -39.93 62.45
N ARG A 13 32.37 -39.99 63.08
CA ARG A 13 32.06 -40.22 64.55
C ARG A 13 32.61 -39.20 65.57
N ARG A 14 31.96 -38.86 66.70
CA ARG A 14 30.80 -39.29 67.52
C ARG A 14 30.68 -38.15 68.58
N ALA A 15 29.54 -37.76 69.14
CA ALA A 15 28.82 -38.52 70.18
C ALA A 15 27.58 -37.76 70.72
N ARG A 16 26.51 -38.52 71.01
CA ARG A 16 25.55 -38.50 72.16
C ARG A 16 24.73 -37.21 72.47
N MET A 17 23.45 -37.22 72.88
CA MET A 17 22.40 -38.22 73.12
C MET A 17 21.01 -37.50 73.23
N HIS A 18 19.94 -38.16 72.74
CA HIS A 18 18.52 -38.31 73.24
C HIS A 18 17.69 -37.12 73.79
N PHE A 19 16.37 -36.93 73.61
CA PHE A 19 15.16 -37.55 72.95
C PHE A 19 14.22 -36.34 72.66
N GLY A 20 13.57 -36.14 71.50
CA GLY A 20 12.26 -36.69 71.13
C GLY A 20 11.27 -35.58 70.70
N VAL A 21 10.53 -35.83 69.60
CA VAL A 21 9.36 -35.11 69.02
C VAL A 21 9.60 -34.06 67.91
N SER A 22 9.17 -34.42 66.69
CA SER A 22 8.99 -33.63 65.44
C SER A 22 7.95 -32.51 65.59
N PRO A 23 8.00 -31.36 64.86
CA PRO A 23 7.69 -31.35 63.41
C PRO A 23 8.32 -30.23 62.55
N SER A 24 8.09 -30.36 61.23
CA SER A 24 8.00 -29.29 60.23
C SER A 24 9.22 -28.36 60.08
N GLN A 25 10.14 -28.75 59.19
CA GLN A 25 11.06 -27.81 58.59
C GLN A 25 10.31 -26.88 57.65
N SER A 26 10.18 -25.64 58.09
CA SER A 26 10.06 -24.43 57.30
C SER A 26 10.98 -24.52 56.08
N ARG A 27 10.42 -24.69 54.87
CA ARG A 27 11.12 -24.26 53.66
C ARG A 27 11.15 -22.74 53.72
N ALA A 28 12.25 -22.20 54.23
CA ALA A 28 12.61 -20.82 54.00
C ALA A 28 12.67 -20.63 52.47
N PHE A 29 11.70 -19.88 51.93
CA PHE A 29 11.82 -19.31 50.61
C PHE A 29 12.97 -18.31 50.68
N SER A 30 14.15 -18.78 50.31
CA SER A 30 15.24 -17.90 49.92
C SER A 30 14.76 -17.17 48.68
N VAL A 31 14.42 -15.90 48.85
CA VAL A 31 14.36 -14.93 47.75
C VAL A 31 15.79 -14.79 47.25
N ASN A 32 16.21 -15.78 46.49
CA ASN A 32 17.43 -15.74 45.73
C ASN A 32 17.19 -14.72 44.62
N ASN A 33 17.77 -13.53 44.80
CA ASN A 33 17.97 -12.47 43.83
C ASN A 33 18.71 -12.99 42.58
N TRP A 34 18.04 -13.80 41.77
CA TRP A 34 18.50 -14.15 40.45
C TRP A 34 17.83 -13.20 39.48
N ARG A 35 18.63 -12.28 38.93
CA ARG A 35 18.40 -11.63 37.64
C ARG A 35 18.28 -12.70 36.56
N ALA A 36 17.14 -13.39 36.50
CA ALA A 36 16.61 -13.82 35.22
C ALA A 36 15.68 -12.69 34.80
N SER A 37 15.97 -12.09 33.65
CA SER A 37 15.19 -11.02 33.03
C SER A 37 13.82 -11.55 32.58
N TYR A 38 12.95 -11.86 33.54
CA TYR A 38 11.57 -12.24 33.24
C TYR A 38 10.85 -10.99 32.72
N THR A 39 10.29 -11.09 31.51
CA THR A 39 9.43 -10.04 30.98
C THR A 39 8.10 -10.09 31.74
N GLN A 40 7.81 -9.06 32.55
CA GLN A 40 6.54 -8.97 33.28
C GLN A 40 5.34 -9.16 32.31
N PRO A 41 4.30 -9.91 32.73
CA PRO A 41 3.11 -10.15 31.92
C PRO A 41 2.35 -8.83 31.71
N THR A 42 1.87 -8.59 30.49
CA THR A 42 0.98 -7.46 30.24
C THR A 42 -0.45 -7.76 30.72
N PRO A 43 -1.31 -6.74 30.94
CA PRO A 43 -2.69 -6.97 31.40
C PRO A 43 -3.47 -7.92 30.50
N SER A 44 -3.27 -7.81 29.18
CA SER A 44 -3.93 -8.70 28.21
C SER A 44 -3.39 -10.13 28.27
N GLN A 45 -2.11 -10.34 28.58
CA GLN A 45 -1.52 -11.67 28.78
C GLN A 45 -2.02 -12.33 30.06
N LEU A 46 -2.12 -11.57 31.16
CA LEU A 46 -2.66 -12.03 32.44
C LEU A 46 -4.13 -12.45 32.31
N LEU A 47 -4.96 -11.60 31.71
CA LEU A 47 -6.38 -11.90 31.48
C LEU A 47 -6.54 -13.14 30.60
N ARG A 48 -5.76 -13.24 29.52
CA ARG A 48 -5.81 -14.40 28.63
C ARG A 48 -5.41 -15.68 29.36
N PHE A 49 -4.33 -15.63 30.14
CA PHE A 49 -3.89 -16.77 30.93
C PHE A 49 -4.96 -17.19 31.94
N ALA A 50 -5.59 -16.24 32.64
CA ALA A 50 -6.69 -16.53 33.56
C ALA A 50 -7.91 -17.17 32.87
N LEU A 51 -8.21 -16.79 31.62
CA LEU A 51 -9.36 -17.31 30.87
C LEU A 51 -9.07 -18.62 30.12
N THR A 52 -7.84 -18.86 29.69
CA THR A 52 -7.50 -19.94 28.74
C THR A 52 -6.36 -20.86 29.20
N GLY A 53 -5.71 -20.54 30.32
CA GLY A 53 -4.54 -21.27 30.81
C GLY A 53 -3.25 -21.02 30.03
N THR A 54 -3.24 -20.08 29.08
CA THR A 54 -2.07 -19.74 28.28
C THR A 54 -2.04 -18.24 27.93
N THR A 55 -0.85 -17.66 27.80
CA THR A 55 -0.66 -16.30 27.27
C THR A 55 -0.68 -16.26 25.73
N LYS A 56 -0.72 -17.43 25.05
CA LYS A 56 -0.81 -17.57 23.59
C LYS A 56 -2.22 -17.21 23.09
N PRO A 57 -2.39 -16.24 22.20
CA PRO A 57 -3.67 -15.97 21.55
C PRO A 57 -3.93 -16.95 20.42
N SER A 58 -5.21 -17.02 20.05
CA SER A 58 -5.77 -17.93 19.04
C SER A 58 -5.12 -17.82 17.64
N GLN A 59 -4.61 -16.65 17.24
CA GLN A 59 -4.14 -16.39 15.87
C GLN A 59 -2.62 -16.31 15.69
N ASN A 60 -1.79 -16.72 16.66
CA ASN A 60 -0.33 -16.55 16.54
C ASN A 60 0.50 -17.64 17.24
N ASP A 61 1.63 -18.00 16.63
CA ASP A 61 2.55 -19.03 17.13
C ASP A 61 3.63 -18.54 18.11
N VAL A 62 3.67 -17.23 18.42
CA VAL A 62 4.59 -16.72 19.43
C VAL A 62 4.06 -17.10 20.81
N SER A 63 4.52 -18.26 21.29
CA SER A 63 4.37 -18.74 22.66
C SER A 63 5.57 -18.25 23.49
N ASN A 64 5.31 -17.84 24.72
CA ASN A 64 6.37 -17.68 25.71
C ASN A 64 6.14 -18.76 26.78
N PRO A 65 6.64 -19.99 26.56
CA PRO A 65 6.39 -21.10 27.46
C PRO A 65 6.93 -20.84 28.87
N GLU A 66 8.00 -20.04 28.99
CA GLU A 66 8.58 -19.64 30.26
C GLU A 66 7.64 -18.70 31.05
N LEU A 67 6.97 -17.77 30.35
CA LEU A 67 5.95 -16.91 30.97
C LEU A 67 4.70 -17.71 31.36
N ASP A 68 4.25 -18.64 30.51
CA ASP A 68 3.11 -19.51 30.82
C ASP A 68 3.41 -20.41 32.03
N GLN A 69 4.64 -20.93 32.13
CA GLN A 69 5.09 -21.70 33.28
C GLN A 69 5.13 -20.84 34.55
N HIS A 70 5.72 -19.64 34.48
CA HIS A 70 5.76 -18.73 35.62
C HIS A 70 4.36 -18.33 36.11
N MET A 71 3.44 -18.05 35.17
CA MET A 71 2.05 -17.74 35.48
C MET A 71 1.31 -18.95 36.05
N SER A 72 1.60 -20.16 35.55
CA SER A 72 1.07 -21.40 36.13
C SER A 72 1.53 -21.59 37.56
N GLU A 73 2.80 -21.34 37.86
CA GLU A 73 3.37 -21.42 39.22
C GLU A 73 2.70 -20.42 40.17
N ILE A 74 2.31 -19.23 39.70
CA ILE A 74 1.61 -18.23 40.51
C ILE A 74 0.11 -18.56 40.65
N PHE A 75 -0.59 -18.91 39.57
CA PHE A 75 -2.03 -19.20 39.62
C PHE A 75 -2.36 -20.54 40.31
N LEU A 76 -1.49 -21.55 40.18
CA LEU A 76 -1.67 -22.88 40.76
C LEU A 76 -0.85 -23.09 42.05
N GLY A 77 -0.03 -22.10 42.42
CA GLY A 77 0.76 -22.13 43.64
C GLY A 77 -0.11 -22.16 44.89
N ASN A 78 0.20 -23.05 45.84
CA ASN A 78 -0.45 -23.06 47.15
C ASN A 78 0.08 -21.90 48.00
N TRP A 79 -0.69 -20.82 48.07
CA TRP A 79 -0.40 -19.66 48.91
C TRP A 79 -0.68 -19.98 50.37
N SER A 80 0.29 -19.70 51.25
CA SER A 80 0.09 -19.85 52.70
C SER A 80 -1.05 -18.93 53.15
N PRO A 81 -2.02 -19.40 53.97
CA PRO A 81 -3.11 -18.56 54.46
C PRO A 81 -2.55 -17.40 55.28
N GLY A 82 -2.56 -16.19 54.72
CA GLY A 82 -2.01 -14.97 55.33
C GLY A 82 -0.97 -14.23 54.48
N LEU A 83 -0.46 -14.83 53.39
CA LEU A 83 0.39 -14.15 52.41
C LEU A 83 -0.41 -13.87 51.14
N LEU A 84 -0.49 -12.59 50.75
CA LEU A 84 -1.00 -12.21 49.44
C LEU A 84 -0.07 -12.77 48.37
N PRO A 85 -0.60 -13.24 47.21
CA PRO A 85 0.26 -13.57 46.08
C PRO A 85 1.15 -12.36 45.73
N PRO A 86 2.39 -12.59 45.26
CA PRO A 86 3.25 -11.51 44.79
C PRO A 86 2.48 -10.75 43.71
N PRO A 87 2.49 -9.41 43.76
CA PRO A 87 1.69 -8.65 42.82
C PRO A 87 2.22 -8.91 41.41
N PHE A 88 1.31 -9.28 40.49
CA PHE A 88 1.64 -9.52 39.08
C PHE A 88 2.30 -8.32 38.41
N TRP A 89 2.07 -7.13 38.99
CA TRP A 89 2.82 -5.91 38.74
C TRP A 89 3.42 -5.42 40.04
N SER A 90 4.75 -5.31 40.11
CA SER A 90 5.31 -4.31 41.00
C SER A 90 4.77 -2.97 40.53
N SER A 91 3.97 -2.28 41.35
CA SER A 91 3.73 -0.84 41.22
C SER A 91 5.05 -0.10 41.49
N SER A 92 6.08 -0.40 40.70
CA SER A 92 7.21 0.47 40.58
C SER A 92 6.70 1.60 39.71
N GLN A 93 6.42 2.74 40.37
CA GLN A 93 7.16 3.94 40.00
C GLN A 93 8.53 3.47 39.53
N ARG A 94 8.75 3.36 38.21
CA ARG A 94 10.12 3.19 37.74
C ARG A 94 10.82 4.40 38.29
N GLN A 95 11.81 4.18 39.16
CA GLN A 95 12.66 5.27 39.58
C GLN A 95 13.24 5.86 38.30
N THR A 96 12.79 7.08 38.05
CA THR A 96 13.22 8.03 37.06
C THR A 96 14.75 8.00 36.92
N GLU A 97 15.21 8.17 35.69
CA GLU A 97 16.62 8.27 35.26
C GLU A 97 17.29 6.93 34.91
N SER A 98 16.84 6.28 33.83
CA SER A 98 17.70 5.38 33.07
C SER A 98 17.80 5.83 31.60
N PRO A 99 19.02 5.97 31.03
CA PRO A 99 19.21 6.19 29.60
C PRO A 99 18.64 5.06 28.69
N ASP A 100 18.15 3.94 29.26
CA ASP A 100 17.59 2.81 28.52
C ASP A 100 16.15 3.02 28.00
N ASP A 101 15.37 3.97 28.54
CA ASP A 101 13.97 4.13 28.14
C ASP A 101 13.83 4.74 26.74
N PHE A 102 14.67 5.73 26.39
CA PHE A 102 14.74 6.24 25.01
C PHE A 102 15.26 5.17 24.04
N VAL A 103 16.21 4.33 24.45
CA VAL A 103 16.72 3.21 23.65
C VAL A 103 15.61 2.19 23.39
N SER A 104 14.75 1.93 24.37
CA SER A 104 13.58 1.05 24.24
C SER A 104 12.54 1.60 23.27
N PHE A 105 12.28 2.91 23.27
CA PHE A 105 11.41 3.58 22.29
C PHE A 105 12.04 3.65 20.90
N MET A 106 13.35 3.85 20.78
CA MET A 106 14.05 3.72 19.50
C MET A 106 13.95 2.29 18.96
N ALA A 107 14.01 1.29 19.84
CA ALA A 107 13.82 -0.11 19.47
C ALA A 107 12.40 -0.43 18.99
N MET A 108 11.39 0.42 19.26
CA MET A 108 10.06 0.32 18.65
C MET A 108 10.14 0.28 17.13
N THR A 109 11.11 0.99 16.54
CA THR A 109 11.34 0.97 15.09
C THR A 109 11.81 -0.39 14.58
N HIS A 110 12.45 -1.24 15.37
CA HIS A 110 12.93 -2.54 14.92
C HIS A 110 12.10 -3.72 15.43
N ASN A 111 11.46 -3.57 16.60
CA ASN A 111 10.78 -4.64 17.32
C ASN A 111 9.27 -4.72 16.99
N VAL A 112 8.63 -3.61 16.62
CA VAL A 112 7.22 -3.61 16.24
C VAL A 112 7.05 -4.01 14.78
N ARG A 113 6.57 -5.24 14.58
CA ARG A 113 6.33 -5.83 13.24
C ARG A 113 4.86 -5.98 12.89
N ASN A 114 3.96 -5.88 13.87
CA ASN A 114 2.51 -5.99 13.74
C ASN A 114 1.83 -5.24 14.89
N LEU A 115 0.51 -5.05 14.78
CA LEU A 115 -0.28 -4.36 15.80
C LEU A 115 -0.24 -5.02 17.18
N ARG A 116 -0.01 -6.34 17.27
CA ARG A 116 0.13 -7.03 18.55
C ARG A 116 1.43 -6.66 19.27
N HIS A 117 2.54 -6.56 18.54
CA HIS A 117 3.80 -6.09 19.12
C HIS A 117 3.66 -4.65 19.59
N LEU A 118 2.92 -3.82 18.84
CA LEU A 118 2.59 -2.47 19.25
C LEU A 118 1.75 -2.45 20.53
N GLN A 119 0.69 -3.26 20.61
CA GLN A 119 -0.15 -3.38 21.81
C GLN A 119 0.68 -3.74 23.05
N VAL A 120 1.51 -4.79 22.95
CA VAL A 120 2.39 -5.22 24.06
C VAL A 120 3.37 -4.11 24.45
N PHE A 121 3.91 -3.38 23.48
CA PHE A 121 4.80 -2.26 23.73
C PHE A 121 4.09 -1.11 24.47
N ILE A 122 2.89 -0.72 24.02
CA ILE A 122 2.08 0.33 24.65
C ILE A 122 1.66 -0.07 26.07
N GLU A 123 1.18 -1.30 26.27
CA GLU A 123 0.78 -1.81 27.59
C GLU A 123 1.95 -1.81 28.60
N ARG A 124 3.19 -1.97 28.13
CA ARG A 124 4.38 -2.00 28.99
C ARG A 124 4.96 -0.62 29.28
N ASN A 125 5.01 0.27 28.29
CA ASN A 125 5.79 1.50 28.38
C ASN A 125 4.94 2.77 28.47
N VAL A 126 3.63 2.71 28.21
CA VAL A 126 2.73 3.89 28.18
C VAL A 126 1.69 3.75 29.30
N ASN A 127 2.19 3.92 30.52
CA ASN A 127 1.41 3.88 31.76
C ASN A 127 1.49 5.18 32.57
N GLU A 128 2.50 6.01 32.30
CA GLU A 128 2.81 7.24 33.02
C GLU A 128 3.09 8.39 32.03
N GLU A 129 3.21 9.62 32.53
CA GLU A 129 3.38 10.83 31.73
C GLU A 129 4.62 10.76 30.83
N GLU A 130 5.77 10.34 31.36
CA GLU A 130 7.03 10.23 30.61
C GLU A 130 6.91 9.27 29.41
N GLY A 131 6.30 8.10 29.62
CA GLY A 131 6.04 7.14 28.55
C GLY A 131 5.09 7.67 27.46
N SER A 132 4.11 8.49 27.86
CA SER A 132 3.22 9.18 26.91
C SER A 132 3.95 10.22 26.09
N LEU A 133 4.83 11.01 26.72
CA LEU A 133 5.65 12.02 26.05
C LEU A 133 6.66 11.38 25.09
N LEU A 134 7.29 10.27 25.48
CA LEU A 134 8.21 9.51 24.62
C LEU A 134 7.51 8.89 23.41
N LEU A 135 6.28 8.38 23.57
CA LEU A 135 5.48 7.88 22.45
C LEU A 135 5.20 8.97 21.41
N GLN A 136 4.94 10.19 21.90
CA GLN A 136 4.55 11.35 21.09
C GLN A 136 5.75 12.23 20.69
N ALA A 137 6.97 11.87 21.13
CA ALA A 137 8.18 12.61 20.85
C ALA A 137 8.43 12.76 19.35
N ARG A 138 9.01 13.90 18.95
CA ARG A 138 9.31 14.24 17.55
C ARG A 138 8.08 14.03 16.66
N SER A 139 6.94 14.60 17.06
CA SER A 139 5.68 14.50 16.34
C SER A 139 5.24 13.07 16.02
N CYS A 140 5.28 12.19 17.03
CA CYS A 140 4.91 10.78 16.91
C CYS A 140 5.68 10.00 15.81
N THR A 141 6.86 10.46 15.36
CA THR A 141 7.59 9.83 14.24
C THR A 141 7.88 8.34 14.46
N LEU A 142 8.25 7.94 15.68
CA LEU A 142 8.52 6.54 15.99
C LEU A 142 7.25 5.68 15.88
N LEU A 143 6.11 6.19 16.39
CA LEU A 143 4.81 5.54 16.27
C LEU A 143 4.39 5.47 14.80
N ALA A 144 4.51 6.57 14.05
CA ALA A 144 4.18 6.62 12.63
C ALA A 144 4.98 5.58 11.82
N GLN A 145 6.28 5.43 12.08
CA GLN A 145 7.11 4.40 11.46
C GLN A 145 6.71 2.98 11.87
N ALA A 146 6.35 2.76 13.14
CA ALA A 146 5.86 1.46 13.60
C ALA A 146 4.53 1.10 12.93
N LEU A 147 3.59 2.05 12.82
CA LEU A 147 2.34 1.87 12.11
C LEU A 147 2.56 1.61 10.61
N LYS A 148 3.46 2.35 9.95
CA LYS A 148 3.85 2.09 8.55
C LYS A 148 4.39 0.68 8.34
N ARG A 149 5.11 0.11 9.32
CA ARG A 149 5.52 -1.31 9.27
C ARG A 149 4.35 -2.26 9.50
N CYS A 150 3.42 -1.92 10.38
CA CYS A 150 2.22 -2.70 10.63
C CYS A 150 1.33 -2.79 9.39
N GLN A 151 1.31 -1.77 8.51
CA GLN A 151 0.60 -1.82 7.22
C GLN A 151 0.97 -3.04 6.36
N ARG A 152 2.16 -3.63 6.54
CA ARG A 152 2.56 -4.85 5.83
C ARG A 152 1.79 -6.10 6.26
N ARG A 153 1.15 -6.06 7.44
CA ARG A 153 0.53 -7.22 8.10
C ARG A 153 -0.89 -6.96 8.60
N ASN A 154 -1.34 -5.72 8.53
CA ASN A 154 -2.57 -5.26 9.15
C ASN A 154 -3.27 -4.29 8.21
N SER A 155 -4.59 -4.37 8.20
CA SER A 155 -5.43 -3.50 7.39
C SER A 155 -5.44 -2.07 7.94
N TYR A 156 -5.90 -1.10 7.14
CA TYR A 156 -5.97 0.27 7.61
C TYR A 156 -7.04 0.44 8.69
N GLY A 157 -8.15 -0.29 8.63
CA GLY A 157 -9.18 -0.32 9.68
C GLY A 157 -8.66 -0.90 11.00
N GLU A 158 -7.85 -1.97 10.95
CA GLU A 158 -7.20 -2.50 12.15
C GLU A 158 -6.23 -1.48 12.77
N ILE A 159 -5.45 -0.80 11.92
CA ILE A 159 -4.52 0.24 12.37
C ILE A 159 -5.27 1.44 12.96
N LEU A 160 -6.35 1.89 12.33
CA LEU A 160 -7.21 2.95 12.84
C LEU A 160 -7.79 2.59 14.22
N SER A 161 -8.28 1.36 14.37
CA SER A 161 -8.76 0.85 15.66
C SER A 161 -7.67 0.87 16.73
N ALA A 162 -6.44 0.49 16.38
CA ALA A 162 -5.30 0.55 17.30
C ALA A 162 -4.95 2.00 17.69
N VAL A 163 -4.94 2.94 16.75
CA VAL A 163 -4.72 4.37 17.03
C VAL A 163 -5.82 4.91 17.95
N ASN A 164 -7.08 4.55 17.70
CA ASN A 164 -8.20 4.93 18.55
C ASN A 164 -8.08 4.36 19.97
N ALA A 165 -7.65 3.10 20.09
CA ALA A 165 -7.41 2.47 21.40
C ALA A 165 -6.27 3.15 22.17
N ILE A 166 -5.20 3.57 21.48
CA ILE A 166 -4.09 4.34 22.08
C ILE A 166 -4.61 5.69 22.57
N ALA A 167 -5.30 6.46 21.72
CA ALA A 167 -5.84 7.77 22.09
C ALA A 167 -6.81 7.68 23.28
N THR A 168 -7.73 6.70 23.25
CA THR A 168 -8.68 6.43 24.34
C THR A 168 -7.97 6.01 25.64
N ARG A 169 -6.86 5.28 25.56
CA ARG A 169 -6.05 4.93 26.73
C ARG A 169 -5.43 6.16 27.36
N LEU A 170 -4.83 7.04 26.55
CA LEU A 170 -4.24 8.30 27.03
C LEU A 170 -5.31 9.19 27.69
N GLU A 171 -6.50 9.28 27.08
CA GLU A 171 -7.68 9.95 27.66
C GLU A 171 -8.04 9.39 29.04
N LYS A 172 -8.22 8.06 29.14
CA LYS A 172 -8.62 7.40 30.39
C LYS A 172 -7.60 7.53 31.51
N LEU A 173 -6.31 7.58 31.17
CA LEU A 173 -5.22 7.75 32.12
C LEU A 173 -4.94 9.23 32.45
N GLY A 174 -5.61 10.19 31.80
CA GLY A 174 -5.37 11.61 31.99
C GLY A 174 -3.97 12.07 31.54
N LEU A 175 -3.36 11.35 30.60
CA LEU A 175 -1.99 11.59 30.13
C LEU A 175 -1.95 12.70 29.06
N PRO A 176 -0.80 13.39 28.88
CA PRO A 176 -0.66 14.42 27.86
C PRO A 176 -0.87 13.84 26.46
N ARG A 177 -1.52 14.62 25.60
CA ARG A 177 -1.84 14.30 24.21
C ARG A 177 -1.39 15.47 23.34
N SER A 178 -0.77 15.20 22.20
CA SER A 178 -0.36 16.20 21.20
C SER A 178 -1.30 16.18 20.00
N GLY A 179 -1.31 17.25 19.19
CA GLY A 179 -2.04 17.25 17.92
C GLY A 179 -1.60 16.12 16.98
N ASP A 180 -0.33 15.70 17.05
CA ASP A 180 0.24 14.69 16.14
C ASP A 180 -0.41 13.30 16.29
N ILE A 181 -0.84 12.91 17.50
CA ILE A 181 -1.52 11.61 17.68
C ILE A 181 -2.92 11.63 17.06
N TYR A 182 -3.61 12.77 17.15
CA TYR A 182 -4.89 12.95 16.48
C TYR A 182 -4.70 13.02 14.97
N PHE A 183 -3.66 13.68 14.47
CA PHE A 183 -3.32 13.69 13.04
C PHE A 183 -3.11 12.26 12.48
N LEU A 184 -2.41 11.38 13.21
CA LEU A 184 -2.30 9.97 12.82
C LEU A 184 -3.68 9.30 12.70
N GLY A 185 -4.58 9.61 13.63
CA GLY A 185 -5.97 9.15 13.58
C GLY A 185 -6.73 9.67 12.37
N ILE A 186 -6.63 10.98 12.07
CA ILE A 186 -7.23 11.61 10.89
C ILE A 186 -6.71 10.95 9.61
N TYR A 187 -5.39 10.71 9.51
CA TYR A 187 -4.76 10.09 8.34
C TYR A 187 -5.28 8.67 8.06
N TYR A 188 -5.33 7.80 9.07
CA TYR A 188 -5.85 6.44 8.88
C TYR A 188 -7.38 6.41 8.72
N ALA A 189 -8.10 7.37 9.30
CA ALA A 189 -9.53 7.54 9.07
C ALA A 189 -9.82 7.98 7.62
N ALA A 190 -8.97 8.83 7.04
CA ALA A 190 -9.03 9.21 5.63
C ALA A 190 -8.77 8.01 4.70
N LEU A 191 -7.73 7.21 4.96
CA LEU A 191 -7.42 6.00 4.18
C LEU A 191 -8.56 4.96 4.16
N THR A 192 -9.41 4.96 5.19
CA THR A 192 -10.56 4.05 5.33
C THR A 192 -11.91 4.71 5.01
N LEU A 193 -11.93 6.00 4.69
CA LEU A 193 -13.13 6.83 4.55
C LEU A 193 -14.11 6.73 5.72
N SER A 194 -13.60 6.53 6.94
CA SER A 194 -14.43 6.37 8.15
C SER A 194 -14.86 7.74 8.71
N VAL A 195 -16.06 8.19 8.34
CA VAL A 195 -16.65 9.49 8.75
C VAL A 195 -16.60 9.70 10.27
N SER A 196 -17.14 8.76 11.06
CA SER A 196 -17.20 8.91 12.53
C SER A 196 -15.82 8.97 13.18
N ALA A 197 -14.82 8.32 12.58
CA ALA A 197 -13.45 8.39 13.08
C ALA A 197 -12.79 9.73 12.71
N LEU A 198 -12.98 10.20 11.48
CA LEU A 198 -12.51 11.52 11.06
C LEU A 198 -13.07 12.61 11.98
N GLU A 199 -14.38 12.62 12.25
CA GLU A 199 -15.03 13.55 13.18
C GLU A 199 -14.39 13.52 14.57
N ARG A 200 -14.27 12.32 15.18
CA ARG A 200 -13.66 12.14 16.50
C ARG A 200 -12.23 12.67 16.56
N PHE A 201 -11.40 12.34 15.57
CA PHE A 201 -9.99 12.74 15.58
C PHE A 201 -9.82 14.22 15.23
N MET A 202 -10.68 14.81 14.40
CA MET A 202 -10.69 16.25 14.12
C MET A 202 -11.07 17.06 15.36
N GLU A 203 -12.13 16.66 16.07
CA GLU A 203 -12.53 17.31 17.33
C GLU A 203 -11.41 17.20 18.39
N GLY A 204 -10.80 16.02 18.50
CA GLY A 204 -9.65 15.81 19.37
C GLY A 204 -8.45 16.68 19.00
N TYR A 205 -8.14 16.82 17.70
CA TYR A 205 -7.07 17.69 17.22
C TYR A 205 -7.34 19.15 17.59
N LEU A 206 -8.54 19.66 17.29
CA LEU A 206 -8.94 21.04 17.59
C LEU A 206 -8.96 21.35 19.10
N SER A 207 -9.20 20.34 19.95
CA SER A 207 -9.17 20.51 21.41
C SER A 207 -7.77 20.71 21.99
N VAL A 208 -6.72 20.28 21.26
CA VAL A 208 -5.32 20.29 21.73
C VAL A 208 -4.44 21.23 20.90
N SER A 209 -4.81 21.48 19.64
CA SER A 209 -4.07 22.31 18.70
C SER A 209 -4.98 23.37 18.12
N SER A 210 -4.53 24.63 18.20
CA SER A 210 -5.18 25.76 17.54
C SER A 210 -4.56 26.09 16.18
N SER A 211 -3.48 25.40 15.79
CA SER A 211 -2.78 25.68 14.54
C SER A 211 -3.25 24.77 13.40
N PRO A 212 -3.39 25.29 12.18
CA PRO A 212 -3.64 24.47 11.00
C PRO A 212 -2.51 23.46 10.79
N LEU A 213 -2.81 22.38 10.07
CA LEU A 213 -1.85 21.36 9.69
C LEU A 213 -0.74 21.97 8.83
N GLY A 214 0.49 21.47 8.97
CA GLY A 214 1.58 21.86 8.08
C GLY A 214 1.37 21.40 6.63
N ILE A 215 2.17 21.92 5.69
CA ILE A 215 2.06 21.61 4.25
C ILE A 215 2.16 20.10 3.99
N HIS A 216 3.20 19.43 4.52
CA HIS A 216 3.38 17.99 4.31
C HIS A 216 2.24 17.14 4.88
N ALA A 217 1.70 17.53 6.04
CA ALA A 217 0.58 16.86 6.68
C ALA A 217 -0.71 17.03 5.87
N SER A 218 -0.96 18.26 5.39
CA SER A 218 -2.11 18.60 4.54
C SER A 218 -2.07 17.83 3.21
N THR A 219 -0.93 17.83 2.52
CA THR A 219 -0.71 17.08 1.28
C THR A 219 -0.92 15.57 1.50
N SER A 220 -0.30 14.99 2.53
CA SER A 220 -0.42 13.56 2.82
C SER A 220 -1.86 13.14 3.13
N LEU A 221 -2.62 14.01 3.79
CA LEU A 221 -4.02 13.77 4.12
C LEU A 221 -4.92 13.80 2.88
N VAL A 222 -4.71 14.76 1.99
CA VAL A 222 -5.48 14.84 0.74
C VAL A 222 -5.11 13.71 -0.21
N ASP A 223 -3.85 13.32 -0.28
CA ASP A 223 -3.45 12.12 -1.04
C ASP A 223 -4.13 10.86 -0.50
N ALA A 224 -4.20 10.70 0.83
CA ALA A 224 -4.92 9.59 1.45
C ALA A 224 -6.42 9.57 1.10
N LEU A 225 -7.09 10.73 1.11
CA LEU A 225 -8.50 10.85 0.73
C LEU A 225 -8.72 10.58 -0.76
N LEU A 226 -7.87 11.13 -1.63
CA LEU A 226 -7.91 10.91 -3.07
C LEU A 226 -7.73 9.43 -3.41
N ASP A 227 -6.73 8.79 -2.81
CA ASP A 227 -6.49 7.36 -2.92
C ASP A 227 -7.75 6.59 -2.51
N ALA A 228 -8.27 6.83 -1.31
CA ALA A 228 -9.41 6.08 -0.81
C ALA A 228 -10.67 6.26 -1.69
N LEU A 229 -10.91 7.48 -2.20
CA LEU A 229 -11.98 7.74 -3.18
C LEU A 229 -11.73 7.06 -4.53
N HIS A 230 -10.48 6.96 -4.97
CA HIS A 230 -10.10 6.26 -6.20
C HIS A 230 -10.44 4.77 -6.10
N TYR A 231 -10.04 4.11 -5.01
CA TYR A 231 -10.32 2.68 -4.79
C TYR A 231 -11.80 2.37 -4.59
N ARG A 232 -12.56 3.32 -4.03
CA ARG A 232 -14.02 3.17 -3.87
C ARG A 232 -14.72 2.94 -5.20
N ARG A 233 -14.20 3.48 -6.32
CA ARG A 233 -14.79 3.30 -7.66
C ARG A 233 -14.89 1.83 -8.08
N PHE A 234 -13.98 0.99 -7.60
CA PHE A 234 -13.95 -0.44 -7.90
C PHE A 234 -14.83 -1.30 -6.97
N ARG A 235 -15.43 -0.72 -5.91
CA ARG A 235 -16.20 -1.47 -4.91
C ARG A 235 -17.69 -1.63 -5.22
N GLY A 236 -18.23 -0.96 -6.24
CA GLY A 236 -19.60 -1.15 -6.73
C GLY A 236 -20.73 -0.68 -5.82
N THR A 237 -20.49 -0.48 -4.52
CA THR A 237 -21.48 0.11 -3.61
C THR A 237 -21.43 1.64 -3.71
N ALA A 238 -22.49 2.22 -4.27
CA ALA A 238 -22.77 3.65 -4.22
C ALA A 238 -23.13 4.06 -2.78
N GLU A 239 -22.17 3.99 -1.86
CA GLU A 239 -22.31 4.63 -0.57
C GLU A 239 -22.50 6.13 -0.79
N ASN A 240 -23.23 6.80 0.09
CA ASN A 240 -23.39 8.25 0.00
C ASN A 240 -22.04 8.95 0.29
N THR A 241 -21.61 9.90 -0.55
CA THR A 241 -20.42 10.73 -0.28
C THR A 241 -20.76 11.98 0.53
N ASP A 242 -22.04 12.35 0.64
CA ASP A 242 -22.49 13.63 1.19
C ASP A 242 -21.93 13.91 2.59
N THR A 243 -21.88 12.90 3.47
CA THR A 243 -21.32 13.05 4.82
C THR A 243 -19.82 13.32 4.82
N ILE A 244 -19.08 12.72 3.88
CA ILE A 244 -17.64 12.99 3.71
C ILE A 244 -17.45 14.37 3.10
N VAL A 245 -18.30 14.77 2.15
CA VAL A 245 -18.30 16.11 1.56
C VAL A 245 -18.52 17.14 2.66
N GLU A 246 -19.54 16.96 3.49
CA GLU A 246 -19.86 17.86 4.61
C GLU A 246 -18.70 17.97 5.59
N LEU A 247 -18.06 16.86 5.95
CA LEU A 247 -16.91 16.88 6.86
C LEU A 247 -15.68 17.58 6.26
N VAL A 248 -15.43 17.36 4.96
CA VAL A 248 -14.30 17.98 4.26
C VAL A 248 -14.54 19.48 4.05
N THR A 249 -15.75 19.86 3.66
CA THR A 249 -16.10 21.21 3.19
C THR A 249 -16.72 22.10 4.27
N GLY A 250 -17.22 21.51 5.36
CA GLY A 250 -17.99 22.19 6.40
C GLY A 250 -19.49 22.30 6.11
N GLY A 251 -19.98 21.76 5.00
CA GLY A 251 -21.38 21.87 4.59
C GLY A 251 -21.76 23.27 4.08
N ASP A 252 -23.06 23.59 4.10
CA ASP A 252 -23.57 24.88 3.59
C ASP A 252 -23.24 26.09 4.47
N GLN A 253 -22.96 25.86 5.75
CA GLN A 253 -22.50 26.88 6.69
C GLN A 253 -21.03 26.60 6.97
N ARG A 254 -20.11 27.49 6.61
CA ARG A 254 -18.66 27.32 6.84
C ARG A 254 -18.41 26.97 8.31
N SER A 255 -18.27 25.68 8.59
CA SER A 255 -17.93 25.19 9.91
C SER A 255 -16.43 25.40 10.11
N GLU A 256 -16.05 26.09 11.18
CA GLU A 256 -14.65 26.16 11.65
C GLU A 256 -14.08 24.76 11.96
N ARG A 257 -14.94 23.74 12.05
CA ARG A 257 -14.61 22.34 12.30
C ARG A 257 -14.52 21.48 11.03
N SER A 258 -14.31 22.09 9.86
CA SER A 258 -14.14 21.35 8.61
C SER A 258 -12.69 20.93 8.38
N LEU A 259 -12.48 19.92 7.53
CA LEU A 259 -11.13 19.56 7.11
C LEU A 259 -10.49 20.70 6.29
N HIS A 260 -11.30 21.44 5.51
CA HIS A 260 -10.87 22.61 4.76
C HIS A 260 -10.20 23.68 5.65
N SER A 261 -10.78 24.01 6.81
CA SER A 261 -10.22 24.98 7.76
C SER A 261 -8.98 24.47 8.50
N LEU A 262 -8.80 23.15 8.60
CA LEU A 262 -7.62 22.54 9.20
C LEU A 262 -6.41 22.51 8.25
N LEU A 263 -6.62 22.55 6.93
CA LEU A 263 -5.55 22.46 5.94
C LEU A 263 -4.78 23.79 5.82
N CYS A 264 -3.48 23.72 5.53
CA CYS A 264 -2.64 24.92 5.38
C CYS A 264 -3.01 25.84 4.21
N TRP A 265 -3.93 25.44 3.33
CA TRP A 265 -4.24 26.14 2.09
C TRP A 265 -5.15 27.34 2.26
N ASP A 266 -5.83 27.44 3.41
CA ASP A 266 -6.63 28.61 3.79
C ASP A 266 -5.77 29.70 4.47
N SER A 267 -4.48 29.42 4.75
CA SER A 267 -3.63 30.40 5.43
C SER A 267 -3.10 31.47 4.44
N PRO A 268 -3.29 32.77 4.74
CA PRO A 268 -2.80 33.87 3.90
C PRO A 268 -1.27 33.93 3.82
N ASP A 269 -0.56 33.28 4.75
CA ASP A 269 0.90 33.39 4.91
C ASP A 269 1.71 32.40 4.07
N ASN A 270 1.07 31.39 3.44
CA ASN A 270 1.81 30.37 2.69
C ASN A 270 1.19 30.03 1.31
N PRO A 271 1.27 30.97 0.35
CA PRO A 271 0.58 30.89 -0.94
C PRO A 271 1.13 29.84 -1.93
N THR A 272 2.22 29.14 -1.60
CA THR A 272 2.99 28.24 -2.49
C THR A 272 2.63 26.75 -2.37
N ALA A 273 1.77 26.35 -1.42
CA ALA A 273 1.40 24.95 -1.24
C ALA A 273 0.55 24.44 -2.43
N SER A 274 0.94 23.29 -2.99
CA SER A 274 0.35 22.68 -4.18
C SER A 274 -1.16 22.40 -4.04
N SER A 275 -1.99 23.30 -4.55
CA SER A 275 -3.46 23.19 -4.50
C SER A 275 -4.05 22.15 -5.46
N GLY A 276 -3.26 21.57 -6.36
CA GLY A 276 -3.77 20.70 -7.44
C GLY A 276 -4.45 19.42 -6.95
N GLN A 277 -3.84 18.75 -5.97
CA GLN A 277 -4.43 17.55 -5.34
C GLN A 277 -5.72 17.92 -4.60
N TYR A 278 -5.76 19.08 -3.93
CA TYR A 278 -6.97 19.53 -3.26
C TYR A 278 -8.11 19.84 -4.21
N LEU A 279 -7.81 20.57 -5.29
CA LEU A 279 -8.78 20.87 -6.33
C LEU A 279 -9.33 19.56 -6.93
N SER A 280 -8.46 18.59 -7.18
CA SER A 280 -8.86 17.25 -7.64
C SER A 280 -9.77 16.55 -6.63
N LEU A 281 -9.51 16.69 -5.33
CA LEU A 281 -10.34 16.15 -4.26
C LEU A 281 -11.73 16.82 -4.26
N LEU A 282 -11.77 18.15 -4.30
CA LEU A 282 -13.03 18.92 -4.35
C LEU A 282 -13.88 18.58 -5.57
N VAL A 283 -13.24 18.38 -6.73
CA VAL A 283 -13.91 17.91 -7.95
C VAL A 283 -14.52 16.52 -7.75
N ARG A 284 -13.74 15.56 -7.23
CA ARG A 284 -14.23 14.18 -6.98
C ARG A 284 -15.34 14.13 -5.93
N LEU A 285 -15.31 15.04 -4.96
CA LEU A 285 -16.34 15.24 -3.95
C LEU A 285 -17.53 16.09 -4.44
N ARG A 286 -17.48 16.63 -5.67
CA ARG A 286 -18.52 17.49 -6.26
C ARG A 286 -18.87 18.74 -5.42
N SER A 287 -17.90 19.29 -4.68
CA SER A 287 -18.10 20.50 -3.88
C SER A 287 -17.93 21.77 -4.72
N GLU A 288 -19.01 22.24 -5.34
CA GLU A 288 -18.93 23.34 -6.30
C GLU A 288 -18.52 24.69 -5.69
N LYS A 289 -19.09 25.04 -4.54
CA LYS A 289 -18.88 26.35 -3.89
C LYS A 289 -17.40 26.56 -3.57
N ILE A 290 -16.80 25.63 -2.81
CA ILE A 290 -15.39 25.71 -2.41
C ILE A 290 -14.47 25.52 -3.61
N LEU A 291 -14.83 24.65 -4.55
CA LEU A 291 -14.06 24.50 -5.78
C LEU A 291 -13.92 25.83 -6.53
N THR A 292 -15.01 26.58 -6.73
CA THR A 292 -14.95 27.87 -7.43
C THR A 292 -14.09 28.90 -6.69
N GLU A 293 -14.16 28.94 -5.36
CA GLU A 293 -13.33 29.81 -4.53
C GLU A 293 -11.85 29.47 -4.65
N VAL A 294 -11.47 28.23 -4.36
CA VAL A 294 -10.08 27.76 -4.39
C VAL A 294 -9.50 27.83 -5.81
N TRP A 295 -10.33 27.57 -6.82
CA TRP A 295 -9.97 27.73 -8.23
C TRP A 295 -9.66 29.20 -8.56
N SER A 296 -10.52 30.13 -8.15
CA SER A 296 -10.30 31.56 -8.38
C SER A 296 -9.00 32.06 -7.75
N GLN A 297 -8.69 31.62 -6.53
CA GLN A 297 -7.43 31.91 -5.85
C GLN A 297 -6.23 31.30 -6.58
N THR A 298 -6.36 30.07 -7.08
CA THR A 298 -5.32 29.40 -7.86
C THR A 298 -5.06 30.13 -9.18
N LEU A 299 -6.11 30.56 -9.89
CA LEU A 299 -6.01 31.34 -11.13
C LEU A 299 -5.33 32.70 -10.91
N GLN A 300 -5.58 33.38 -9.80
CA GLN A 300 -4.92 34.66 -9.49
C GLN A 300 -3.40 34.50 -9.32
N LYS A 301 -2.94 33.32 -8.90
CA LYS A 301 -1.51 33.01 -8.74
C LYS A 301 -0.84 32.60 -10.06
N LEU A 302 -1.62 32.23 -11.07
CA LEU A 302 -1.09 31.82 -12.36
C LEU A 302 -0.67 33.05 -13.17
N SER A 303 0.58 33.00 -13.63
CA SER A 303 1.19 33.97 -14.51
C SER A 303 1.98 33.22 -15.59
N PRO A 304 2.31 33.85 -16.73
CA PRO A 304 3.11 33.20 -17.77
C PRO A 304 4.51 32.78 -17.31
N SER A 305 5.02 33.38 -16.22
CA SER A 305 6.31 33.07 -15.59
C SER A 305 6.20 32.09 -14.42
N SER A 306 5.01 31.58 -14.11
CA SER A 306 4.80 30.63 -13.03
C SER A 306 5.54 29.31 -13.29
N SER A 307 5.87 28.58 -12.22
CA SER A 307 6.55 27.29 -12.33
C SER A 307 5.66 26.27 -13.04
N PHE A 308 6.30 25.29 -13.69
CA PHE A 308 5.62 24.17 -14.34
C PHE A 308 4.70 23.39 -13.39
N GLU A 309 5.10 23.25 -12.12
CA GLU A 309 4.33 22.54 -11.07
C GLU A 309 2.97 23.18 -10.78
N LEU A 310 2.87 24.51 -10.87
CA LEU A 310 1.61 25.23 -10.69
C LEU A 310 0.65 24.98 -11.86
N PHE A 311 1.16 24.94 -13.09
CA PHE A 311 0.36 24.57 -14.26
C PHE A 311 -0.08 23.10 -14.20
N GLN A 312 0.82 22.19 -13.81
CA GLN A 312 0.51 20.77 -13.61
C GLN A 312 -0.60 20.57 -12.56
N SER A 313 -0.60 21.36 -11.49
CA SER A 313 -1.65 21.35 -10.47
C SER A 313 -3.01 21.73 -11.05
N ALA A 314 -3.06 22.76 -11.91
CA ALA A 314 -4.29 23.17 -12.60
C ALA A 314 -4.77 22.11 -13.61
N TYR A 315 -3.85 21.52 -14.39
CA TYR A 315 -4.19 20.45 -15.33
C TYR A 315 -4.72 19.20 -14.64
N SER A 316 -4.23 18.89 -13.43
CA SER A 316 -4.74 17.77 -12.63
C SER A 316 -6.20 17.98 -12.23
N CYS A 317 -6.60 19.21 -11.89
CA CYS A 317 -8.00 19.58 -11.65
C CYS A 317 -8.86 19.40 -12.92
N VAL A 318 -8.36 19.83 -14.09
CA VAL A 318 -9.05 19.66 -15.38
C VAL A 318 -9.26 18.18 -15.71
N VAL A 319 -8.24 17.34 -15.52
CA VAL A 319 -8.37 15.88 -15.69
C VAL A 319 -9.40 15.30 -14.74
N ALA A 320 -9.40 15.71 -13.47
CA ALA A 320 -10.40 15.25 -12.51
C ALA A 320 -11.83 15.62 -12.93
N LEU A 321 -12.04 16.78 -13.59
CA LEU A 321 -13.34 17.18 -14.14
C LEU A 321 -13.76 16.31 -15.32
N VAL A 322 -12.83 15.96 -16.20
CA VAL A 322 -13.07 15.02 -17.31
C VAL A 322 -13.45 13.65 -16.76
N ASP A 323 -12.73 13.14 -15.75
CA ASP A 323 -12.97 11.83 -15.14
C ASP A 323 -14.39 11.68 -14.53
N ILE A 324 -14.96 12.78 -14.02
CA ILE A 324 -16.32 12.78 -13.44
C ILE A 324 -17.42 13.07 -14.48
N GLY A 325 -17.05 13.36 -15.73
CA GLY A 325 -17.96 13.67 -16.83
C GLY A 325 -18.29 15.15 -17.03
N GLU A 326 -17.69 16.06 -16.26
CA GLU A 326 -17.95 17.52 -16.32
C GLU A 326 -17.10 18.22 -17.39
N VAL A 327 -17.16 17.71 -18.63
CA VAL A 327 -16.35 18.18 -19.77
C VAL A 327 -16.53 19.68 -20.06
N PRO A 328 -17.75 20.27 -20.02
CA PRO A 328 -17.91 21.71 -20.26
C PRO A 328 -17.13 22.58 -19.26
N LYS A 329 -17.13 22.20 -17.98
CA LYS A 329 -16.40 22.91 -16.92
C LYS A 329 -14.89 22.70 -17.05
N ALA A 330 -14.47 21.49 -17.46
CA ALA A 330 -13.06 21.21 -17.77
C ALA A 330 -12.52 22.12 -18.90
N ILE A 331 -13.31 22.28 -19.97
CA ILE A 331 -12.96 23.19 -21.08
C ILE A 331 -12.86 24.63 -20.59
N GLN A 332 -13.83 25.09 -19.79
CA GLN A 332 -13.80 26.44 -19.22
C GLN A 332 -12.52 26.66 -18.40
N TYR A 333 -12.18 25.74 -17.51
CA TYR A 333 -10.99 25.87 -16.65
C TYR A 333 -9.70 25.85 -17.48
N LEU A 334 -9.63 25.01 -18.51
CA LEU A 334 -8.48 24.97 -19.41
C LEU A 334 -8.32 26.27 -20.20
N ALA A 335 -9.44 26.87 -20.64
CA ALA A 335 -9.44 28.17 -21.32
C ALA A 335 -8.97 29.30 -20.39
N GLU A 336 -9.45 29.33 -19.14
CA GLU A 336 -9.03 30.31 -18.13
C GLU A 336 -7.52 30.19 -17.82
N VAL A 337 -6.98 28.97 -17.75
CA VAL A 337 -5.52 28.76 -17.61
C VAL A 337 -4.75 29.27 -18.83
N SER A 338 -5.26 29.01 -20.04
CA SER A 338 -4.64 29.49 -21.28
C SER A 338 -4.61 31.03 -21.32
N GLU A 339 -5.72 31.67 -20.96
CA GLU A 339 -5.83 33.13 -20.90
C GLU A 339 -4.80 33.73 -19.93
N ARG A 340 -4.68 33.17 -18.71
CA ARG A 340 -3.69 33.60 -17.71
C ARG A 340 -2.24 33.41 -18.18
N ALA A 341 -2.00 32.39 -19.00
CA ALA A 341 -0.71 32.10 -19.61
C ALA A 341 -0.49 32.79 -20.98
N LYS A 342 -1.31 33.81 -21.33
CA LYS A 342 -1.25 34.58 -22.59
C LYS A 342 -1.50 33.74 -23.85
N GLY A 343 -2.54 32.90 -23.82
CA GLY A 343 -2.96 32.08 -24.96
C GLY A 343 -2.05 30.88 -25.19
N THR A 344 -1.47 30.31 -24.13
CA THR A 344 -0.61 29.14 -24.20
C THR A 344 -0.92 28.16 -23.07
N LEU A 345 -0.53 26.88 -23.19
CA LEU A 345 -0.65 25.90 -22.11
C LEU A 345 0.73 25.36 -21.69
N PRO A 346 1.51 26.09 -20.87
CA PRO A 346 2.90 25.73 -20.58
C PRO A 346 3.06 24.30 -20.06
N GLY A 347 3.84 23.51 -20.80
CA GLY A 347 4.22 22.16 -20.36
C GLY A 347 3.13 21.09 -20.46
N ILE A 348 1.97 21.39 -21.07
CA ILE A 348 0.89 20.39 -21.28
C ILE A 348 1.35 19.14 -22.03
N SER A 349 2.39 19.25 -22.89
CA SER A 349 2.94 18.10 -23.63
C SER A 349 3.71 17.12 -22.74
N ARG A 350 4.14 17.54 -21.54
CA ARG A 350 4.88 16.71 -20.56
C ARG A 350 3.99 16.28 -19.40
N PHE A 351 2.70 16.62 -19.45
CA PHE A 351 1.77 16.34 -18.37
C PHE A 351 1.28 14.89 -18.45
N ASN A 352 1.42 14.16 -17.35
CA ASN A 352 1.08 12.73 -17.31
C ASN A 352 -0.40 12.44 -17.64
N GLY A 353 -1.32 13.38 -17.38
CA GLY A 353 -2.75 13.24 -17.69
C GLY A 353 -3.15 13.67 -19.10
N LEU A 354 -2.19 13.88 -20.01
CA LEU A 354 -2.46 14.34 -21.38
C LEU A 354 -3.36 13.36 -22.16
N THR A 355 -3.14 12.06 -22.00
CA THR A 355 -3.94 11.02 -22.68
C THR A 355 -5.42 11.12 -22.32
N THR A 356 -5.75 11.34 -21.04
CA THR A 356 -7.13 11.55 -20.58
C THR A 356 -7.76 12.80 -21.19
N LEU A 357 -6.99 13.89 -21.35
CA LEU A 357 -7.48 15.11 -21.99
C LEU A 357 -7.75 14.91 -23.49
N LEU A 358 -6.88 14.16 -24.18
CA LEU A 358 -7.00 13.88 -25.61
C LEU A 358 -8.09 12.86 -25.94
N ALA A 359 -8.42 11.97 -25.00
CA ALA A 359 -9.55 11.04 -25.14
C ALA A 359 -10.91 11.78 -25.22
N SER A 360 -10.99 13.01 -24.71
CA SER A 360 -12.17 13.86 -24.89
C SER A 360 -12.11 14.57 -26.23
N GLU A 361 -12.99 14.18 -27.16
CA GLU A 361 -13.09 14.80 -28.50
C GLU A 361 -13.25 16.33 -28.42
N ALA A 362 -14.07 16.80 -27.48
CA ALA A 362 -14.33 18.23 -27.29
C ALA A 362 -13.08 19.00 -26.84
N ILE A 363 -12.27 18.44 -25.94
CA ILE A 363 -11.02 19.06 -25.49
C ILE A 363 -9.97 18.97 -26.59
N SER A 364 -9.84 17.82 -27.23
CA SER A 364 -8.90 17.59 -28.34
C SER A 364 -9.10 18.59 -29.48
N ALA A 365 -10.35 18.88 -29.85
CA ALA A 365 -10.69 19.88 -30.87
C ALA A 365 -10.29 21.32 -30.49
N LEU A 366 -10.25 21.65 -29.20
CA LEU A 366 -9.95 23.00 -28.70
C LEU A 366 -8.47 23.22 -28.37
N LEU A 367 -7.72 22.15 -28.10
CA LEU A 367 -6.30 22.24 -27.77
C LEU A 367 -5.43 23.01 -28.78
N PRO A 368 -5.62 22.91 -30.11
CA PRO A 368 -4.86 23.71 -31.08
C PRO A 368 -5.01 25.23 -30.86
N GLN A 369 -6.19 25.66 -30.39
CA GLN A 369 -6.50 27.07 -30.14
C GLN A 369 -5.96 27.52 -28.78
N LEU A 370 -6.01 26.65 -27.76
CA LEU A 370 -5.65 26.99 -26.38
C LEU A 370 -4.16 26.82 -26.07
N ALA A 371 -3.48 25.83 -26.65
CA ALA A 371 -2.10 25.50 -26.29
C ALA A 371 -1.08 26.52 -26.83
N GLY A 372 -1.45 27.25 -27.89
CA GLY A 372 -0.54 28.12 -28.63
C GLY A 372 0.41 27.32 -29.53
N ARG A 373 0.88 27.96 -30.62
CA ARG A 373 1.59 27.27 -31.73
C ARG A 373 2.76 26.40 -31.29
N ARG A 374 3.66 26.94 -30.45
CA ARG A 374 4.89 26.23 -30.03
C ARG A 374 4.57 24.98 -29.20
N GLN A 375 3.62 25.09 -28.29
CA GLN A 375 3.29 24.01 -27.38
C GLN A 375 2.40 22.98 -28.04
N TYR A 376 1.55 23.39 -28.97
CA TYR A 376 0.80 22.48 -29.82
C TYR A 376 1.72 21.63 -30.71
N LEU A 377 2.77 22.21 -31.31
CA LEU A 377 3.78 21.44 -32.05
C LEU A 377 4.44 20.37 -31.17
N LYS A 378 4.83 20.71 -29.95
CA LYS A 378 5.37 19.73 -28.99
C LYS A 378 4.35 18.66 -28.61
N LEU A 379 3.07 19.01 -28.51
CA LEU A 379 2.00 18.05 -28.25
C LEU A 379 1.90 17.06 -29.42
N LEU A 380 1.94 17.54 -30.66
CA LEU A 380 1.96 16.69 -31.85
C LEU A 380 3.19 15.78 -31.88
N GLU A 381 4.38 16.30 -31.56
CA GLU A 381 5.60 15.48 -31.44
C GLU A 381 5.43 14.34 -30.43
N VAL A 382 4.86 14.63 -29.24
CA VAL A 382 4.61 13.62 -28.22
C VAL A 382 3.56 12.59 -28.68
N GLN A 383 2.52 13.02 -29.37
CA GLN A 383 1.51 12.11 -29.92
C GLN A 383 2.03 11.26 -31.07
N LEU A 384 2.91 11.80 -31.91
CA LEU A 384 3.60 11.04 -32.95
C LEU A 384 4.45 9.94 -32.33
N VAL A 385 5.22 10.25 -31.29
CA VAL A 385 6.01 9.23 -30.57
C VAL A 385 5.11 8.17 -29.91
N ASP A 386 3.97 8.55 -29.33
CA ASP A 386 3.01 7.59 -28.77
C ASP A 386 2.43 6.66 -29.85
N MET A 387 2.05 7.21 -31.00
CA MET A 387 1.56 6.44 -32.15
C MET A 387 2.64 5.52 -32.72
N GLU A 388 3.88 6.01 -32.86
CA GLU A 388 5.01 5.21 -33.33
C GLU A 388 5.26 4.01 -32.41
N ASN A 389 5.26 4.22 -31.09
CA ASN A 389 5.42 3.13 -30.12
C ASN A 389 4.27 2.11 -30.21
N LYS A 390 3.03 2.55 -30.37
CA LYS A 390 1.86 1.66 -30.54
C LYS A 390 1.83 0.93 -31.88
N LEU A 391 2.55 1.43 -32.87
CA LEU A 391 2.74 0.75 -34.15
C LEU A 391 3.99 -0.13 -34.15
N GLY A 392 4.82 -0.09 -33.11
CA GLY A 392 6.07 -0.85 -33.05
C GLY A 392 7.21 -0.27 -33.88
N PHE A 393 7.20 1.04 -34.12
CA PHE A 393 8.23 1.75 -34.89
C PHE A 393 8.91 2.85 -34.07
N ARG A 394 10.06 3.31 -34.56
CA ARG A 394 10.75 4.50 -34.06
C ARG A 394 11.29 5.34 -35.21
N TRP A 395 11.04 6.65 -35.16
CA TRP A 395 11.70 7.58 -36.07
C TRP A 395 13.19 7.71 -35.79
N ASP A 396 14.01 7.51 -36.81
CA ASP A 396 15.43 7.85 -36.78
C ASP A 396 15.67 9.21 -37.44
N PRO A 397 16.05 10.25 -36.67
CA PRO A 397 16.28 11.58 -37.21
C PRO A 397 17.53 11.68 -38.08
N GLU A 398 18.54 10.81 -37.88
CA GLU A 398 19.78 10.84 -38.67
C GLU A 398 19.55 10.23 -40.06
N GLY A 399 18.84 9.10 -40.09
CA GLY A 399 18.49 8.39 -41.30
C GLY A 399 17.31 9.00 -42.07
N SER A 400 16.43 9.75 -41.40
CA SER A 400 15.13 10.20 -41.93
C SER A 400 14.22 9.05 -42.38
N TYR A 401 14.21 7.96 -41.61
CA TYR A 401 13.32 6.80 -41.80
C TYR A 401 12.87 6.21 -40.45
N HIS A 402 11.78 5.45 -40.49
CA HIS A 402 11.28 4.63 -39.40
C HIS A 402 11.99 3.28 -39.37
N ARG A 403 12.33 2.84 -38.17
CA ARG A 403 12.91 1.53 -37.88
C ARG A 403 11.95 0.71 -37.03
N SER A 404 12.08 -0.62 -37.08
CA SER A 404 11.40 -1.48 -36.11
C SER A 404 11.85 -1.14 -34.69
N ALA A 405 10.92 -1.13 -33.74
CA ALA A 405 11.23 -0.88 -32.34
C ALA A 405 12.02 -2.04 -31.71
N SER A 406 11.81 -3.27 -32.19
CA SER A 406 12.45 -4.49 -31.70
C SER A 406 13.78 -4.78 -32.38
N ASP A 407 13.88 -4.48 -33.68
CA ASP A 407 15.11 -4.63 -34.46
C ASP A 407 15.54 -3.28 -35.09
N PRO A 408 16.49 -2.56 -34.46
CA PRO A 408 16.99 -1.29 -34.97
C PRO A 408 17.68 -1.35 -36.34
N LEU A 409 18.01 -2.55 -36.84
CA LEU A 409 18.62 -2.74 -38.16
C LEU A 409 17.56 -2.81 -39.27
N LEU A 410 16.31 -3.04 -38.91
CA LEU A 410 15.22 -3.22 -39.86
C LEU A 410 14.53 -1.88 -40.16
N ILE A 411 14.53 -1.48 -41.43
CA ILE A 411 13.89 -0.25 -41.93
C ILE A 411 12.44 -0.52 -42.29
N ALA A 412 11.52 0.24 -41.70
CA ALA A 412 10.07 0.11 -41.90
C ALA A 412 9.50 1.05 -42.96
N SER A 413 10.12 2.22 -43.21
CA SER A 413 9.56 3.28 -44.08
C SER A 413 9.28 2.91 -45.54
N GLU A 414 9.77 1.77 -46.00
CA GLU A 414 9.59 1.31 -47.39
C GLU A 414 8.66 0.09 -47.50
N GLN A 415 8.14 -0.39 -46.37
CA GLN A 415 7.22 -1.53 -46.33
C GLN A 415 5.78 -1.07 -46.02
N PRO A 416 4.76 -1.72 -46.60
CA PRO A 416 3.38 -1.44 -46.23
C PRO A 416 3.10 -1.85 -44.79
N PHE A 417 2.37 -1.02 -44.05
CA PHE A 417 1.99 -1.28 -42.65
C PHE A 417 1.13 -2.54 -42.46
N LEU A 418 0.45 -2.99 -43.52
CA LEU A 418 -0.35 -4.20 -43.56
C LEU A 418 -0.04 -4.91 -44.87
N THR A 419 0.57 -6.09 -44.78
CA THR A 419 0.70 -7.02 -45.90
C THR A 419 -0.49 -7.98 -45.91
N LEU A 420 -0.81 -8.57 -47.06
CA LEU A 420 -1.89 -9.57 -47.16
C LEU A 420 -1.64 -10.79 -46.27
N ASP A 421 -0.37 -11.04 -45.94
CA ASP A 421 0.08 -12.17 -45.15
C ASP A 421 0.13 -11.84 -43.64
N GLY A 422 -0.12 -10.58 -43.24
CA GLY A 422 -0.06 -10.13 -41.85
C GLY A 422 1.36 -9.86 -41.33
N ASP A 423 2.38 -10.24 -42.10
CA ASP A 423 3.79 -9.95 -41.83
C ASP A 423 4.09 -8.47 -42.11
N SER A 424 3.79 -7.61 -41.14
CA SER A 424 4.24 -6.22 -41.13
C SER A 424 5.25 -5.99 -40.03
N THR A 425 6.31 -5.29 -40.39
CA THR A 425 7.39 -4.98 -39.48
C THR A 425 6.86 -4.18 -38.30
N GLY A 426 7.29 -4.50 -37.08
CA GLY A 426 6.83 -3.83 -35.86
C GLY A 426 5.48 -4.30 -35.31
N TYR A 427 4.61 -4.95 -36.08
CA TYR A 427 3.30 -5.38 -35.56
C TYR A 427 3.42 -6.46 -34.48
N GLU A 428 4.34 -7.41 -34.67
CA GLU A 428 4.74 -8.45 -33.71
C GLU A 428 5.69 -7.95 -32.60
N SER A 429 5.93 -6.64 -32.50
CA SER A 429 6.90 -6.11 -31.52
C SER A 429 6.39 -6.18 -30.09
N THR A 430 7.25 -6.65 -29.18
CA THR A 430 6.98 -6.54 -27.74
C THR A 430 6.79 -5.08 -27.32
N GLU A 431 7.47 -4.13 -27.96
CA GLU A 431 7.31 -2.69 -27.67
C GLU A 431 5.90 -2.19 -27.92
N ARG A 432 5.26 -2.62 -29.02
CA ARG A 432 3.86 -2.32 -29.33
C ARG A 432 2.93 -2.87 -28.25
N PHE A 433 3.09 -4.13 -27.90
CA PHE A 433 2.29 -4.76 -26.86
C PHE A 433 2.37 -4.01 -25.52
N LEU A 434 3.58 -3.66 -25.10
CA LEU A 434 3.79 -2.91 -23.87
C LEU A 434 3.23 -1.48 -23.93
N ALA A 435 3.30 -0.82 -25.09
CA ALA A 435 2.72 0.50 -25.30
C ALA A 435 1.19 0.49 -25.25
N GLU A 436 0.55 -0.49 -25.91
CA GLU A 436 -0.90 -0.68 -25.88
C GLU A 436 -1.40 -1.03 -24.48
N MET A 437 -0.70 -1.93 -23.77
CA MET A 437 -1.01 -2.26 -22.38
C MET A 437 -0.93 -1.02 -21.47
N LYS A 438 0.13 -0.19 -21.60
CA LYS A 438 0.26 1.06 -20.82
C LYS A 438 -0.86 2.06 -21.14
N ALA A 439 -1.33 2.10 -22.38
CA ALA A 439 -2.39 3.02 -22.81
C ALA A 439 -3.79 2.56 -22.39
N LEU A 440 -4.08 1.26 -22.50
CA LEU A 440 -5.42 0.70 -22.35
C LEU A 440 -5.66 0.01 -21.01
N GLY A 441 -4.61 -0.34 -20.26
CA GLY A 441 -4.74 -1.20 -19.07
C GLY A 441 -5.55 -0.58 -17.92
N CYS A 442 -5.69 0.74 -17.88
CA CYS A 442 -6.57 1.44 -16.94
C CYS A 442 -7.94 1.82 -17.55
N SER A 443 -8.23 1.36 -18.78
CA SER A 443 -9.48 1.66 -19.46
C SER A 443 -10.68 1.06 -18.71
N ARG A 444 -11.81 1.75 -18.88
CA ARG A 444 -13.13 1.34 -18.39
C ARG A 444 -13.93 0.62 -19.47
N SER A 445 -13.41 0.53 -20.70
CA SER A 445 -14.08 -0.18 -21.77
C SER A 445 -13.68 -1.66 -21.77
N ALA A 446 -14.65 -2.56 -21.72
CA ALA A 446 -14.39 -3.99 -21.88
C ALA A 446 -13.73 -4.30 -23.24
N THR A 447 -14.03 -3.53 -24.29
CA THR A 447 -13.42 -3.69 -25.61
C THR A 447 -11.96 -3.25 -25.64
N ASP A 448 -11.58 -2.22 -24.90
CA ASP A 448 -10.18 -1.80 -24.82
C ASP A 448 -9.33 -2.82 -24.05
N LEU A 449 -9.87 -3.38 -22.98
CA LEU A 449 -9.22 -4.49 -22.28
C LEU A 449 -9.19 -5.76 -23.14
N GLY A 450 -10.22 -5.96 -23.98
CA GLY A 450 -10.27 -7.02 -24.98
C GLY A 450 -9.11 -6.95 -25.98
N LYS A 451 -8.72 -5.73 -26.41
CA LYS A 451 -7.52 -5.56 -27.26
C LYS A 451 -6.24 -6.03 -26.57
N ILE A 452 -6.11 -5.80 -25.26
CA ILE A 452 -4.97 -6.33 -24.49
C ILE A 452 -5.03 -7.87 -24.45
N ALA A 453 -6.21 -8.45 -24.30
CA ALA A 453 -6.40 -9.90 -24.32
C ALA A 453 -6.02 -10.51 -25.69
N GLU A 454 -6.40 -9.87 -26.80
CA GLU A 454 -6.01 -10.28 -28.15
C GLU A 454 -4.48 -10.21 -28.33
N LEU A 455 -3.84 -9.13 -27.87
CA LEU A 455 -2.38 -9.01 -27.91
C LEU A 455 -1.67 -10.07 -27.04
N LEU A 456 -2.27 -10.50 -25.93
CA LEU A 456 -1.71 -11.59 -25.12
C LEU A 456 -1.68 -12.92 -25.87
N ASP A 457 -2.66 -13.17 -26.73
CA ASP A 457 -2.71 -14.37 -27.57
C ASP A 457 -1.72 -14.26 -28.75
N GLU A 458 -1.56 -13.06 -29.34
CA GLU A 458 -0.55 -12.80 -30.38
C GLU A 458 0.88 -13.02 -29.88
N HIS A 459 1.15 -12.69 -28.61
CA HIS A 459 2.46 -12.84 -27.97
C HIS A 459 2.61 -14.13 -27.15
N GLU A 460 1.73 -15.12 -27.36
CA GLU A 460 1.88 -16.42 -26.68
C GLU A 460 3.18 -17.12 -27.14
N GLY A 461 4.07 -17.39 -26.17
CA GLY A 461 5.38 -17.99 -26.42
C GLY A 461 6.56 -17.02 -26.28
N ASP A 462 6.29 -15.72 -26.21
CA ASP A 462 7.31 -14.71 -25.97
C ASP A 462 7.87 -14.76 -24.55
N VAL A 463 9.10 -14.29 -24.41
CA VAL A 463 9.81 -14.20 -23.12
C VAL A 463 10.21 -12.76 -22.86
N ILE A 464 9.42 -12.06 -22.05
CA ILE A 464 9.66 -10.66 -21.68
C ILE A 464 10.44 -10.60 -20.38
N SER A 465 11.66 -10.05 -20.42
CA SER A 465 12.47 -9.87 -19.20
C SER A 465 11.81 -8.87 -18.25
N VAL A 466 11.79 -9.14 -16.95
CA VAL A 466 11.23 -8.23 -15.94
C VAL A 466 12.21 -7.94 -14.82
N SER A 467 12.14 -6.71 -14.32
CA SER A 467 12.91 -6.24 -13.17
C SER A 467 12.07 -6.32 -11.90
N VAL A 468 12.67 -6.79 -10.81
CA VAL A 468 12.01 -6.94 -9.51
C VAL A 468 12.80 -6.17 -8.44
N PRO A 469 12.14 -5.38 -7.58
CA PRO A 469 12.78 -4.75 -6.45
C PRO A 469 13.39 -5.79 -5.48
N SER A 470 14.69 -5.64 -5.17
CA SER A 470 15.41 -6.38 -4.11
C SER A 470 15.84 -7.84 -4.36
N THR A 471 15.92 -8.30 -5.61
CA THR A 471 16.38 -9.66 -5.90
C THR A 471 17.91 -9.80 -5.78
N LYS A 472 18.35 -10.99 -5.32
CA LYS A 472 19.77 -11.38 -5.35
C LYS A 472 20.25 -11.35 -6.80
N VAL A 473 21.43 -10.80 -7.04
CA VAL A 473 22.06 -10.58 -8.37
C VAL A 473 22.17 -11.87 -9.22
N SER A 474 21.98 -13.04 -8.61
CA SER A 474 22.13 -14.36 -9.22
C SER A 474 20.87 -14.94 -9.87
N ILE A 475 19.72 -14.28 -9.82
CA ILE A 475 18.45 -14.79 -10.40
C ILE A 475 17.87 -13.74 -11.32
N GLU A 476 17.46 -14.16 -12.52
CA GLU A 476 16.68 -13.34 -13.44
C GLU A 476 15.24 -13.84 -13.54
N TYR A 477 14.35 -12.90 -13.84
CA TYR A 477 12.91 -13.11 -13.92
C TYR A 477 12.43 -12.72 -15.31
N ALA A 478 11.48 -13.50 -15.83
CA ALA A 478 10.81 -13.19 -17.07
C ALA A 478 9.31 -13.47 -16.93
N TRP A 479 8.55 -12.82 -17.79
CA TRP A 479 7.12 -12.95 -17.94
C TRP A 479 6.84 -13.62 -19.27
N PHE A 480 5.97 -14.62 -19.26
CA PHE A 480 5.42 -15.22 -20.48
C PHE A 480 4.00 -14.65 -20.69
N PRO A 481 3.79 -13.78 -21.69
CA PRO A 481 2.47 -13.27 -22.02
C PRO A 481 1.53 -14.42 -22.39
N ARG A 482 0.35 -14.43 -21.77
CA ARG A 482 -0.72 -15.38 -22.10
C ARG A 482 -2.04 -14.92 -21.53
N LEU A 483 -3.11 -15.02 -22.32
CA LEU A 483 -4.46 -14.80 -21.82
C LEU A 483 -4.81 -15.87 -20.78
N CYS A 484 -5.19 -15.43 -19.58
CA CYS A 484 -5.50 -16.33 -18.47
C CYS A 484 -6.90 -16.00 -17.91
N PRO A 485 -7.98 -16.56 -18.50
CA PRO A 485 -9.33 -16.41 -17.98
C PRO A 485 -9.42 -16.89 -16.52
N VAL A 486 -10.23 -16.20 -15.72
CA VAL A 486 -10.36 -16.54 -14.31
C VAL A 486 -11.20 -17.82 -14.16
N GLN A 487 -10.59 -18.86 -13.58
CA GLN A 487 -11.27 -20.08 -13.18
C GLN A 487 -10.92 -20.39 -11.73
N PHE A 488 -11.92 -20.69 -10.90
CA PHE A 488 -11.72 -21.04 -9.48
C PHE A 488 -12.02 -22.50 -9.22
N THR A 489 -11.36 -23.06 -8.20
CA THR A 489 -11.56 -24.45 -7.80
C THR A 489 -13.00 -24.68 -7.35
N GLY A 490 -13.69 -25.64 -7.98
CA GLY A 490 -15.07 -26.03 -7.64
C GLY A 490 -16.20 -25.36 -8.43
N VAL A 491 -15.89 -24.47 -9.38
CA VAL A 491 -16.88 -23.91 -10.32
C VAL A 491 -16.81 -24.69 -11.64
N ALA A 492 -17.94 -25.22 -12.10
CA ALA A 492 -17.99 -25.94 -13.37
C ALA A 492 -17.85 -24.95 -14.54
N SER A 493 -16.82 -25.12 -15.36
CA SER A 493 -16.64 -24.34 -16.59
C SER A 493 -17.76 -24.64 -17.57
N SER A 494 -18.63 -23.67 -17.82
CA SER A 494 -19.55 -23.70 -18.96
C SER A 494 -18.79 -23.24 -20.21
N ALA A 495 -17.95 -24.11 -20.76
CA ALA A 495 -17.32 -23.87 -22.05
C ALA A 495 -18.37 -24.11 -23.15
N THR A 496 -18.81 -23.04 -23.81
CA THR A 496 -19.52 -23.08 -25.09
C THR A 496 -18.58 -22.58 -26.19
N ASP A 497 -18.53 -23.29 -27.32
CA ASP A 497 -17.65 -23.11 -28.50
C ASP A 497 -17.80 -21.79 -29.29
N THR A 498 -18.43 -20.76 -28.70
CA THR A 498 -18.50 -19.41 -29.28
C THR A 498 -17.53 -18.50 -28.55
N THR A 499 -16.78 -17.67 -29.28
CA THR A 499 -15.96 -16.58 -28.72
C THR A 499 -16.78 -15.84 -27.67
N PRO A 500 -16.48 -16.04 -26.37
CA PRO A 500 -17.35 -15.49 -25.33
C PRO A 500 -17.25 -13.97 -25.39
N PRO A 501 -18.34 -13.23 -25.15
CA PRO A 501 -18.28 -11.78 -25.03
C PRO A 501 -17.26 -11.40 -23.95
N TRP A 502 -16.63 -10.23 -24.09
CA TRP A 502 -15.70 -9.73 -23.08
C TRP A 502 -16.44 -9.53 -21.74
N THR A 503 -16.24 -10.47 -20.83
CA THR A 503 -16.70 -10.43 -19.45
C THR A 503 -15.50 -10.26 -18.54
N PRO A 504 -15.68 -9.78 -17.29
CA PRO A 504 -14.57 -9.67 -16.35
C PRO A 504 -13.79 -10.98 -16.18
N SER A 505 -14.47 -12.12 -16.17
CA SER A 505 -13.82 -13.43 -16.05
C SER A 505 -13.02 -13.82 -17.30
N THR A 506 -13.55 -13.59 -18.51
CA THR A 506 -12.83 -13.93 -19.76
C THR A 506 -11.64 -13.01 -20.01
N LEU A 507 -11.72 -11.75 -19.55
CA LEU A 507 -10.60 -10.80 -19.54
C LEU A 507 -9.56 -11.11 -18.46
N GLY A 508 -9.75 -12.11 -17.60
CA GLY A 508 -8.79 -12.45 -16.56
C GLY A 508 -8.78 -11.47 -15.38
N LEU A 509 -9.87 -10.73 -15.13
CA LEU A 509 -9.93 -9.72 -14.08
C LEU A 509 -10.09 -10.34 -12.68
N ILE A 510 -9.11 -10.08 -11.82
CA ILE A 510 -9.05 -10.59 -10.45
C ILE A 510 -9.06 -9.46 -9.42
N ARG A 511 -9.65 -9.75 -8.27
CA ARG A 511 -9.65 -8.91 -7.08
C ARG A 511 -8.90 -9.61 -5.95
N VAL A 512 -7.84 -8.98 -5.44
CA VAL A 512 -7.06 -9.47 -4.30
C VAL A 512 -7.43 -8.67 -3.05
N SER A 513 -7.90 -9.35 -2.01
CA SER A 513 -8.42 -8.72 -0.78
C SER A 513 -7.82 -9.36 0.48
N TYR A 514 -7.87 -8.64 1.61
CA TYR A 514 -7.50 -9.22 2.91
C TYR A 514 -8.44 -10.38 3.29
N ASP A 515 -7.88 -11.48 3.77
CA ASP A 515 -8.65 -12.62 4.29
C ASP A 515 -9.00 -12.41 5.77
N ASN A 516 -10.27 -12.56 6.13
CA ASN A 516 -10.75 -12.68 7.49
C ASN A 516 -11.41 -14.04 7.68
N ASN A 517 -10.61 -15.03 8.11
CA ASN A 517 -11.06 -16.40 8.39
C ASN A 517 -11.86 -17.05 7.24
N GLY A 518 -11.42 -16.88 5.99
CA GLY A 518 -12.06 -17.45 4.81
C GLY A 518 -13.13 -16.54 4.18
N THR A 519 -13.22 -15.28 4.60
CA THR A 519 -14.10 -14.27 3.96
C THR A 519 -13.30 -13.03 3.59
N PRO A 520 -13.52 -12.44 2.39
CA PRO A 520 -12.85 -11.21 2.00
C PRO A 520 -13.36 -10.01 2.80
N LEU A 521 -12.44 -9.18 3.30
CA LEU A 521 -12.76 -7.90 3.94
C LEU A 521 -13.16 -6.85 2.89
N THR A 522 -14.47 -6.72 2.65
CA THR A 522 -15.03 -5.80 1.64
C THR A 522 -14.86 -4.32 1.97
N SER A 523 -14.70 -3.98 3.25
CA SER A 523 -14.46 -2.60 3.70
C SER A 523 -13.01 -2.15 3.51
N GLU A 524 -12.08 -3.07 3.24
CA GLU A 524 -10.63 -2.81 3.15
C GLU A 524 -10.15 -2.70 1.71
N ARG A 525 -9.03 -1.98 1.49
CA ARG A 525 -8.50 -1.73 0.14
C ARG A 525 -8.14 -3.08 -0.52
N SER A 526 -8.58 -3.25 -1.77
CA SER A 526 -8.30 -4.40 -2.61
C SER A 526 -7.50 -4.00 -3.84
N VAL A 527 -6.73 -4.94 -4.39
CA VAL A 527 -6.06 -4.77 -5.69
C VAL A 527 -6.98 -5.32 -6.77
N HIS A 528 -7.22 -4.52 -7.80
CA HIS A 528 -8.04 -4.86 -8.95
C HIS A 528 -7.12 -4.96 -10.16
N ALA A 529 -6.93 -6.16 -10.69
CA ALA A 529 -5.91 -6.40 -11.69
C ALA A 529 -6.38 -7.31 -12.83
N MET A 530 -5.81 -7.11 -14.02
CA MET A 530 -5.98 -8.00 -15.17
C MET A 530 -4.81 -8.99 -15.22
N GLN A 531 -5.08 -10.29 -15.25
CA GLN A 531 -4.03 -11.30 -15.40
C GLN A 531 -3.42 -11.26 -16.81
N LEU A 532 -2.10 -11.31 -16.88
CA LEU A 532 -1.34 -11.18 -18.14
C LEU A 532 -0.43 -12.38 -18.43
N GLY A 533 -0.35 -13.36 -17.52
CA GLY A 533 0.42 -14.59 -17.73
C GLY A 533 1.37 -14.92 -16.59
N PRO A 534 2.05 -16.08 -16.63
CA PRO A 534 2.89 -16.56 -15.54
C PRO A 534 4.24 -15.83 -15.46
N LEU A 535 4.73 -15.66 -14.23
CA LEU A 535 6.08 -15.22 -13.95
C LEU A 535 7.00 -16.43 -13.76
N VAL A 536 8.10 -16.44 -14.50
CA VAL A 536 9.14 -17.46 -14.44
C VAL A 536 10.46 -16.88 -13.95
N ARG A 537 11.36 -17.75 -13.50
CA ARG A 537 12.71 -17.39 -13.09
C ARG A 537 13.73 -18.42 -13.55
N ARG A 538 14.98 -18.01 -13.63
CA ARG A 538 16.13 -18.93 -13.74
C ARG A 538 17.38 -18.32 -13.11
N PRO A 539 18.38 -19.13 -12.76
CA PRO A 539 19.70 -18.62 -12.37
C PRO A 539 20.31 -17.81 -13.53
N LYS A 540 20.88 -16.65 -13.22
CA LYS A 540 21.53 -15.79 -14.22
C LYS A 540 22.79 -16.47 -14.75
N CYS A 541 22.94 -16.56 -16.07
CA CYS A 541 24.18 -17.01 -16.70
C CYS A 541 25.32 -16.02 -16.38
N THR A 542 26.47 -16.53 -15.97
CA THR A 542 27.71 -15.73 -15.84
C THR A 542 28.26 -15.43 -17.23
N ASP A 543 28.90 -14.27 -17.43
CA ASP A 543 29.38 -13.83 -18.76
C ASP A 543 30.33 -14.82 -19.47
N ASP A 544 30.93 -15.76 -18.73
CA ASP A 544 31.78 -16.85 -19.24
C ASP A 544 31.02 -18.13 -19.66
N SER A 545 29.70 -18.18 -19.54
CA SER A 545 28.90 -19.37 -19.89
C SER A 545 28.30 -19.27 -21.30
N ASP A 546 28.45 -20.36 -22.06
CA ASP A 546 27.85 -20.53 -23.39
C ASP A 546 26.32 -20.28 -23.30
N PRO A 547 25.74 -19.36 -24.10
CA PRO A 547 24.30 -19.09 -24.10
C PRO A 547 23.45 -20.34 -24.39
N ASN A 548 24.02 -21.38 -25.01
CA ASN A 548 23.34 -22.67 -25.22
C ASN A 548 23.19 -23.50 -23.93
N ASN A 549 23.85 -23.13 -22.82
CA ASN A 549 23.77 -23.81 -21.53
C ASN A 549 22.90 -23.06 -20.51
N ALA A 550 22.02 -22.16 -20.96
CA ALA A 550 21.10 -21.46 -20.07
C ALA A 550 20.17 -22.46 -19.36
N HIS A 551 20.00 -22.28 -18.05
CA HIS A 551 19.07 -23.08 -17.27
C HIS A 551 17.62 -22.90 -17.79
N PRO A 552 16.79 -23.96 -17.73
CA PRO A 552 15.39 -23.84 -18.11
C PRO A 552 14.64 -22.87 -17.19
N TRP A 553 13.60 -22.25 -17.71
CA TRP A 553 12.70 -21.40 -16.94
C TRP A 553 11.87 -22.23 -15.96
N GLU A 554 11.83 -21.78 -14.70
CA GLU A 554 11.01 -22.37 -13.64
C GLU A 554 9.85 -21.44 -13.29
N GLU A 555 8.63 -21.97 -13.24
CA GLU A 555 7.46 -21.22 -12.78
C GLU A 555 7.60 -20.83 -11.31
N THR A 556 7.32 -19.56 -11.01
CA THR A 556 7.39 -19.03 -9.64
C THR A 556 6.09 -19.22 -8.84
N GLY A 557 5.01 -19.65 -9.51
CA GLY A 557 3.65 -19.63 -9.00
C GLY A 557 3.05 -18.24 -8.84
N HIS A 558 3.70 -17.20 -9.39
CA HIS A 558 3.14 -15.84 -9.48
C HIS A 558 2.57 -15.61 -10.88
N MET A 559 1.46 -14.88 -10.94
CA MET A 559 0.90 -14.31 -12.14
C MET A 559 1.34 -12.86 -12.26
N VAL A 560 1.84 -12.49 -13.43
CA VAL A 560 1.97 -11.09 -13.82
C VAL A 560 0.58 -10.55 -14.09
N ALA A 561 0.27 -9.40 -13.52
CA ALA A 561 -1.01 -8.74 -13.66
C ALA A 561 -0.84 -7.22 -13.78
N TRP A 562 -1.75 -6.56 -14.48
CA TRP A 562 -1.83 -5.11 -14.55
C TRP A 562 -2.76 -4.58 -13.48
N ASP A 563 -2.25 -3.83 -12.50
CA ASP A 563 -3.07 -3.14 -11.50
C ASP A 563 -3.83 -2.00 -12.21
N ARG A 564 -5.14 -2.20 -12.42
CA ARG A 564 -6.02 -1.27 -13.13
C ARG A 564 -6.24 0.03 -12.36
N ALA A 565 -6.07 0.01 -11.03
CA ALA A 565 -6.23 1.19 -10.20
C ALA A 565 -4.98 2.08 -10.23
N CYS A 566 -3.78 1.47 -10.24
CA CYS A 566 -2.51 2.20 -10.20
C CYS A 566 -1.80 2.35 -11.55
N GLY A 567 -2.17 1.60 -12.58
CA GLY A 567 -1.50 1.62 -13.89
C GLY A 567 -0.08 1.09 -13.85
N GLN A 568 0.14 -0.03 -13.16
CA GLN A 568 1.46 -0.62 -12.98
C GLN A 568 1.40 -2.15 -13.02
N LEU A 569 2.53 -2.78 -13.39
CA LEU A 569 2.67 -4.22 -13.36
C LEU A 569 2.95 -4.71 -11.94
N VAL A 570 2.26 -5.78 -11.56
CA VAL A 570 2.40 -6.46 -10.27
C VAL A 570 2.50 -7.97 -10.48
N ALA A 571 3.32 -8.63 -9.67
CA ALA A 571 3.36 -10.07 -9.57
C ALA A 571 2.53 -10.51 -8.36
N VAL A 572 1.49 -11.33 -8.58
CA VAL A 572 0.58 -11.86 -7.56
C VAL A 572 0.77 -13.37 -7.46
N PHE A 573 1.12 -13.86 -6.28
CA PHE A 573 1.24 -15.29 -6.03
C PHE A 573 -0.14 -15.94 -6.07
N VAL A 574 -0.28 -17.03 -6.81
CA VAL A 574 -1.51 -17.83 -6.93
C VAL A 574 -1.26 -19.29 -6.58
N GLY A 575 -0.01 -19.66 -6.27
CA GLY A 575 0.39 -21.01 -5.93
C GLY A 575 0.74 -21.86 -7.15
N GLN A 576 -0.17 -21.94 -8.12
CA GLN A 576 0.01 -22.64 -9.40
C GLN A 576 -0.36 -21.71 -10.55
N SER A 577 0.53 -21.58 -11.54
CA SER A 577 0.36 -20.69 -12.70
C SER A 577 -0.59 -21.24 -13.77
N ASN A 578 -0.86 -22.55 -13.72
CA ASN A 578 -1.74 -23.26 -14.64
C ASN A 578 -2.84 -23.96 -13.84
N GLY A 579 -4.09 -23.76 -14.23
CA GLY A 579 -5.26 -24.38 -13.60
C GLY A 579 -6.06 -23.42 -12.72
N PRO A 580 -7.10 -23.95 -12.04
CA PRO A 580 -8.01 -23.13 -11.25
C PRO A 580 -7.31 -22.55 -10.03
N ILE A 581 -7.60 -21.28 -9.75
CA ILE A 581 -7.06 -20.54 -8.60
C ILE A 581 -7.85 -20.91 -7.35
N ASP A 582 -7.15 -21.10 -6.24
CA ASP A 582 -7.79 -21.22 -4.93
C ASP A 582 -8.21 -19.84 -4.42
N HIS A 583 -9.43 -19.72 -3.91
CA HIS A 583 -9.92 -18.45 -3.35
C HIS A 583 -9.06 -17.95 -2.19
N ARG A 584 -8.44 -18.84 -1.43
CA ARG A 584 -7.65 -18.51 -0.24
C ARG A 584 -6.20 -18.92 -0.43
N ILE A 585 -5.31 -17.95 -0.55
CA ILE A 585 -3.89 -18.17 -0.84
C ILE A 585 -3.03 -17.95 0.39
N GLU A 586 -2.15 -18.90 0.71
CA GLU A 586 -1.15 -18.77 1.76
C GLU A 586 0.05 -17.93 1.30
N SER A 587 0.15 -16.68 1.79
CA SER A 587 1.19 -15.74 1.34
C SER A 587 2.62 -16.19 1.68
N ARG A 588 2.78 -16.97 2.76
CA ARG A 588 4.09 -17.41 3.27
C ARG A 588 4.75 -18.43 2.36
N ALA A 589 3.98 -19.13 1.54
CA ALA A 589 4.50 -20.09 0.58
C ALA A 589 5.25 -19.42 -0.59
N ALA A 590 5.01 -18.12 -0.85
CA ALA A 590 5.61 -17.40 -1.97
C ALA A 590 7.14 -17.29 -1.87
N ARG A 591 7.66 -16.70 -0.78
CA ARG A 591 9.10 -16.41 -0.63
C ARG A 591 10.00 -17.64 -0.71
N PRO A 592 9.72 -18.76 -0.04
CA PRO A 592 10.54 -19.97 -0.15
C PRO A 592 10.57 -20.53 -1.58
N ARG A 593 9.48 -20.38 -2.33
CA ARG A 593 9.37 -20.92 -3.70
C ARG A 593 10.01 -20.01 -4.73
N SER A 594 9.66 -18.72 -4.75
CA SER A 594 10.06 -17.80 -5.82
C SER A 594 11.25 -16.89 -5.46
N GLY A 595 11.50 -16.66 -4.17
CA GLY A 595 12.39 -15.58 -3.72
C GLY A 595 11.71 -14.20 -3.68
N LEU A 596 10.42 -14.13 -4.03
CA LEU A 596 9.60 -12.92 -4.07
C LEU A 596 8.57 -12.88 -2.94
N SER A 597 8.11 -11.67 -2.62
CA SER A 597 6.95 -11.52 -1.74
C SER A 597 5.68 -11.90 -2.49
N ALA A 598 4.65 -12.34 -1.77
CA ALA A 598 3.42 -12.85 -2.42
C ALA A 598 2.77 -11.82 -3.35
N ILE A 599 2.93 -10.53 -3.07
CA ILE A 599 2.58 -9.47 -4.02
C ILE A 599 3.77 -8.51 -4.10
N THR A 600 4.24 -8.24 -5.31
CA THR A 600 5.41 -7.38 -5.57
C THR A 600 5.23 -6.59 -6.86
N THR A 601 5.51 -5.30 -6.86
CA THR A 601 5.55 -4.47 -8.09
C THR A 601 6.73 -4.91 -8.97
N ILE A 602 6.52 -5.04 -10.28
CA ILE A 602 7.57 -5.39 -11.25
C ILE A 602 7.70 -4.28 -12.29
N GLY A 603 8.91 -4.07 -12.80
CA GLY A 603 9.20 -3.06 -13.84
C GLY A 603 9.68 -3.70 -15.13
N LEU A 604 9.46 -3.03 -16.25
CA LEU A 604 9.98 -3.48 -17.55
C LEU A 604 11.43 -2.99 -17.76
N PRO A 605 12.21 -3.63 -18.64
CA PRO A 605 13.58 -3.21 -18.93
C PRO A 605 13.60 -1.77 -19.44
N GLY A 606 14.40 -0.91 -18.80
CA GLY A 606 14.50 0.51 -19.17
C GLY A 606 13.47 1.43 -18.49
N ASP A 607 12.51 0.90 -17.74
CA ASP A 607 11.70 1.74 -16.85
C ASP A 607 12.62 2.36 -15.78
N THR A 608 12.60 3.68 -15.64
CA THR A 608 13.20 4.32 -14.47
C THR A 608 12.45 3.81 -13.24
N ALA A 609 13.20 3.34 -12.24
CA ALA A 609 12.66 2.72 -11.03
C ALA A 609 11.39 3.45 -10.55
N PRO A 610 10.30 2.74 -10.21
CA PRO A 610 9.04 3.38 -9.86
C PRO A 610 9.27 4.38 -8.73
N THR A 611 9.29 5.66 -9.07
CA THR A 611 9.23 6.77 -8.11
C THR A 611 7.81 6.83 -7.59
N SER A 612 7.44 5.88 -6.74
CA SER A 612 6.44 6.15 -5.72
C SER A 612 6.80 5.36 -4.46
N ASN A 613 7.08 6.11 -3.39
CA ASN A 613 7.32 5.59 -2.04
C ASN A 613 6.03 5.04 -1.38
N ASN A 614 4.97 4.87 -2.17
CA ASN A 614 3.65 4.40 -1.76
C ASN A 614 3.44 3.02 -2.38
N ASP A 615 4.22 2.06 -1.88
CA ASP A 615 4.17 0.67 -2.29
C ASP A 615 2.92 0.01 -1.67
N VAL A 616 1.74 0.49 -2.07
CA VAL A 616 0.47 0.13 -1.43
C VAL A 616 0.06 -1.30 -1.78
N VAL A 617 0.41 -1.76 -2.99
CA VAL A 617 0.19 -3.13 -3.46
C VAL A 617 0.98 -4.14 -2.61
N SER A 618 2.15 -3.73 -2.12
CA SER A 618 2.99 -4.52 -1.23
C SER A 618 2.41 -4.73 0.19
N SER A 619 1.28 -4.10 0.57
CA SER A 619 0.71 -4.21 1.92
C SER A 619 -0.12 -5.49 2.14
N ILE A 620 -0.91 -5.91 1.15
CA ILE A 620 -1.87 -7.02 1.28
C ILE A 620 -1.15 -8.39 1.35
N GLY A 621 -0.09 -8.57 0.55
CA GLY A 621 0.57 -9.88 0.37
C GLY A 621 1.79 -10.15 1.25
N ASN A 622 2.33 -9.17 1.98
CA ASN A 622 3.64 -9.33 2.64
C ASN A 622 3.58 -9.77 4.11
N GLY A 623 2.39 -9.97 4.69
CA GLY A 623 2.28 -10.19 6.13
C GLY A 623 1.03 -10.84 6.70
N TYR A 624 -0.08 -10.90 5.95
CA TYR A 624 -1.21 -11.75 6.32
C TYR A 624 -0.84 -13.23 6.11
N MET A 625 -1.32 -14.16 6.95
CA MET A 625 -1.11 -15.59 6.66
C MET A 625 -1.80 -15.99 5.35
N TYR A 626 -2.96 -15.40 5.07
CA TYR A 626 -3.77 -15.68 3.89
C TYR A 626 -4.32 -14.39 3.28
N TYR A 627 -4.51 -14.36 1.97
CA TYR A 627 -5.33 -13.36 1.29
C TYR A 627 -6.34 -14.06 0.39
N HIS A 628 -7.36 -13.31 -0.02
CA HIS A 628 -8.45 -13.81 -0.85
C HIS A 628 -8.28 -13.34 -2.29
N ILE A 629 -8.47 -14.24 -3.26
CA ILE A 629 -8.54 -13.91 -4.69
C ILE A 629 -9.94 -14.28 -5.18
N ASP A 630 -10.61 -13.33 -5.83
CA ASP A 630 -11.90 -13.52 -6.50
C ASP A 630 -11.86 -13.00 -7.94
N ALA A 631 -12.83 -13.41 -8.76
CA ALA A 631 -13.12 -12.71 -10.00
C ALA A 631 -13.54 -11.28 -9.63
N ASP A 632 -12.92 -10.29 -10.27
CA ASP A 632 -13.34 -8.91 -10.06
C ASP A 632 -14.71 -8.70 -10.71
N PRO A 633 -15.74 -8.28 -9.95
CA PRO A 633 -17.01 -7.90 -10.58
C PRO A 633 -16.87 -6.67 -11.48
N SER A 634 -15.79 -5.89 -11.33
CA SER A 634 -15.44 -4.72 -12.13
C SER A 634 -16.66 -3.83 -12.48
N PRO A 635 -17.37 -3.30 -11.46
CA PRO A 635 -18.56 -2.46 -11.66
C PRO A 635 -18.24 -1.12 -12.35
N ASP A 636 -16.96 -0.79 -12.48
CA ASP A 636 -16.47 0.37 -13.20
C ASP A 636 -16.44 0.20 -14.72
N LEU A 637 -16.60 -1.02 -15.24
CA LEU A 637 -16.55 -1.33 -16.67
C LEU A 637 -17.84 -0.97 -17.40
N ILE A 638 -17.65 -0.40 -18.58
CA ILE A 638 -18.65 -0.15 -19.60
C ILE A 638 -18.55 -1.33 -20.58
N LEU A 639 -19.63 -2.12 -20.66
CA LEU A 639 -19.75 -3.29 -21.53
C LEU A 639 -20.21 -2.92 -22.94
#